data_AF-A0A2P6WF40-F1
#
_entry.id   AF-A0A2P6WF40-F1
#
_cell.length_a   1.000
_cell.length_b   1.000
_cell.length_c   1.000
_cell.angle_alpha   90.00
_cell.angle_beta   90.00
_cell.angle_gamma   90.00
#
_symmetry.space_group_name_H-M   'P 1'
#
loop_
_entity.id
_entity.type
_entity.pdbx_description
1 polymer ?
#
loop_
_entity_poly.entity_id
_entity_poly.type
_entity_poly.pdbx_seq_one_letter_code
_entity_poly.pdbx_strand_id
1 'polypeptide(L)'
;MRGDGAEKISLFYAVARSTGKKLVIVLGLVLLGVTLTTAQTSGRSNRISQGSSAKSFVQLSGTVHPLTSKATDLGPVNPNLQLNSLTLNIVPSATQKKEIAALQLELQNPKSPHYHKWLTQAEYGALFGLTEADLNQLTSWLKSQGFAVKAVSTSRNAISFSGAVGQVESVFRTQLRHYKLNGEDHFANATALSIPAQFAGVVLNVRGVDNFRPKPSRKRIAVSPDYTYYNGSSYYHFLSPADWATIYNVNAIYSAGFDGTGIHVGVVGQTYAPQSDIDNFRSAAGLPATKLTYYCISAADCTDEAGIKSGDWAEADLDIEWAGGIARNATVDYIYASGADQNLGVFDALQYAIQSYRTGDGSVLPVISMSYVTCETQFPVSYFSWVDALVQQASLQGQTLLVSSGDSGAAGCDDHSSSSHLTATGGLSVEVPADSPNFTAVGGTTLSGDSYSPALYWTQQSGLVNSAKQYIPETAWNETNSSGIAASGGGQSAIPSGHTQPAFPQPTWQNGLIAGTTGRLVPDIAFAGAAAHDGYLNCTSDFNSTAYGAMCTNGFFSSGGTSGSVFYSLGGTSAAAPSFAGMLGLLVQRYGPLGNINPVLYSSAANSTTYATVFHDITAGNSNITCLAGTTGCVNGVIGYSAGTGYDMVTGLGSINGNGLYNAIAAYYPHATTTTAVTVLPNPATIGGTVTVKATVSSQISGTVTGTVTFSTASATLGSATVTGGVATLNNVPITSANGLGPGSDRITAAYSGDSNYLASTGAVALTVSRLSPIVTVTGGPTAAGSTVSLVATVSAVAGGTPTGSVTFTTGSATLGTAQVVAGVATLTNVAASADNGLGKGTDLVTASYSGDTNFLPASGSLQLLVFDPALPLLLSLSSESATVGGTGFAIALNGLNFNTSSIVLWNGAVRTTTYLSSTQLLAAISAQDISVRGTSKIAVANLWPNPGTCSALPFTVTGANTVATLSGASIFSASDGSGNHVLAVRGTNFTAGSAVMWNGSARTSTYVRPEIISATITATDFLTRPASVTVGNQAGTSPGFQLH
;
A
#
# COMPACT_ATOMS: atom_id res chain seq x y z
N MET A 1 -27.90 43.05 -40.27
CA MET A 1 -27.82 44.41 -39.71
C MET A 1 -26.37 44.67 -39.34
N ARG A 2 -25.78 45.76 -39.87
CA ARG A 2 -24.40 46.22 -39.63
C ARG A 2 -24.24 46.82 -38.23
N GLY A 3 -22.99 46.88 -37.75
CA GLY A 3 -22.51 47.68 -36.61
C GLY A 3 -21.32 46.98 -35.95
N ASP A 4 -20.09 47.16 -36.45
CA ASP A 4 -19.11 48.23 -36.14
C ASP A 4 -18.64 48.27 -34.69
N GLY A 5 -17.33 48.07 -34.53
CA GLY A 5 -16.61 48.13 -33.26
C GLY A 5 -15.10 47.90 -33.43
N ALA A 6 -14.48 48.52 -34.44
CA ALA A 6 -13.04 48.57 -34.62
C ALA A 6 -12.57 50.01 -34.52
N GLU A 7 -12.01 50.41 -33.37
CA GLU A 7 -11.07 51.53 -33.26
C GLU A 7 -10.44 51.58 -31.87
N LYS A 8 -9.14 51.23 -31.80
CA LYS A 8 -8.07 51.87 -30.98
C LYS A 8 -6.84 50.97 -30.93
N ILE A 9 -6.12 50.88 -32.05
CA ILE A 9 -4.70 50.51 -32.08
C ILE A 9 -4.00 51.52 -32.98
N SER A 10 -3.45 52.57 -32.38
CA SER A 10 -2.35 53.38 -32.91
C SER A 10 -2.03 54.52 -31.95
N LEU A 11 -1.06 54.31 -31.06
CA LEU A 11 -0.02 55.30 -30.77
C LEU A 11 1.08 54.65 -29.92
N PHE A 12 2.33 55.01 -30.22
CA PHE A 12 3.61 54.59 -29.61
C PHE A 12 4.37 53.43 -30.27
N TYR A 13 4.70 53.61 -31.55
CA TYR A 13 5.98 53.18 -32.12
C TYR A 13 6.89 54.41 -32.30
N ALA A 14 7.81 54.64 -31.37
CA ALA A 14 9.07 55.36 -31.63
C ALA A 14 10.04 55.16 -30.46
N VAL A 15 11.33 55.00 -30.80
CA VAL A 15 12.49 54.74 -29.92
C VAL A 15 12.71 53.27 -29.53
N ALA A 16 13.02 52.46 -30.54
CA ALA A 16 13.81 51.24 -30.39
C ALA A 16 15.22 51.50 -30.96
N ARG A 17 16.16 51.96 -30.13
CA ARG A 17 17.60 51.69 -30.31
C ARG A 17 18.28 51.54 -28.95
N SER A 18 18.96 50.41 -28.84
CA SER A 18 19.84 49.93 -27.76
C SER A 18 19.17 49.21 -26.58
N THR A 19 19.62 47.96 -26.41
CA THR A 19 19.50 47.03 -25.27
C THR A 19 18.21 46.20 -25.09
N GLY A 20 18.35 44.88 -25.34
CA GLY A 20 17.96 43.88 -24.36
C GLY A 20 16.63 43.14 -24.51
N LYS A 21 16.58 42.15 -25.41
CA LYS A 21 15.57 41.08 -25.46
C LYS A 21 15.38 40.41 -24.09
N LYS A 22 14.18 40.46 -23.48
CA LYS A 22 13.70 39.44 -22.50
C LYS A 22 12.22 39.47 -22.09
N LEU A 23 11.34 40.30 -22.66
CA LEU A 23 10.00 40.52 -22.08
C LEU A 23 8.78 40.17 -22.96
N VAL A 24 8.89 39.24 -23.91
CA VAL A 24 7.74 38.83 -24.77
C VAL A 24 7.36 37.35 -24.65
N ILE A 25 8.15 36.51 -23.98
CA ILE A 25 7.86 35.06 -23.88
C ILE A 25 6.94 34.72 -22.68
N VAL A 26 6.78 35.63 -21.70
CA VAL A 26 6.08 35.32 -20.45
C VAL A 26 4.54 35.44 -20.55
N LEU A 27 3.98 36.24 -21.46
CA LEU A 27 2.52 36.41 -21.53
C LEU A 27 1.77 35.29 -22.29
N GLY A 28 2.45 34.51 -23.14
CA GLY A 28 1.83 33.38 -23.86
C GLY A 28 1.66 32.11 -23.02
N LEU A 29 2.49 31.93 -21.99
CA LEU A 29 2.53 30.72 -21.15
C LEU A 29 1.54 30.75 -19.98
N VAL A 30 1.10 31.93 -19.54
CA VAL A 30 0.22 32.08 -18.37
C VAL A 30 -1.27 31.87 -18.70
N LEU A 31 -1.71 32.11 -19.93
CA LEU A 31 -3.12 31.94 -20.30
C LEU A 31 -3.54 30.48 -20.59
N LEU A 32 -2.60 29.55 -20.86
CA LEU A 32 -2.95 28.12 -21.01
C LEU A 32 -3.06 27.38 -19.66
N GLY A 33 -2.32 27.83 -18.64
CA GLY A 33 -2.19 27.14 -17.34
C GLY A 33 -3.44 27.12 -16.44
N VAL A 34 -4.51 27.84 -16.80
CA VAL A 34 -5.75 27.93 -15.98
C VAL A 34 -6.93 27.15 -16.57
N THR A 35 -6.80 26.55 -17.76
CA THR A 35 -7.95 25.89 -18.43
C THR A 35 -8.06 24.38 -18.23
N LEU A 36 -7.08 23.71 -17.62
CA LEU A 36 -7.10 22.25 -17.45
C LEU A 36 -7.71 21.76 -16.12
N THR A 37 -7.95 22.63 -15.14
CA THR A 37 -8.56 22.23 -13.84
C THR A 37 -10.09 22.24 -13.83
N THR A 38 -10.73 22.64 -14.94
CA THR A 38 -12.17 22.46 -15.19
C THR A 38 -12.45 22.14 -16.65
N ALA A 39 -11.68 21.22 -17.24
CA ALA A 39 -12.10 20.58 -18.48
C ALA A 39 -13.31 19.68 -18.19
N GLN A 40 -14.48 20.31 -18.04
CA GLN A 40 -15.73 19.69 -18.44
C GLN A 40 -15.49 19.07 -19.81
N THR A 41 -15.80 17.79 -19.92
CA THR A 41 -15.85 17.00 -21.15
C THR A 41 -16.66 17.73 -22.22
N SER A 42 -16.04 18.68 -22.90
CA SER A 42 -16.54 19.24 -24.13
C SER A 42 -16.33 18.14 -25.15
N GLY A 43 -17.38 17.36 -25.43
CA GLY A 43 -17.31 16.16 -26.27
C GLY A 43 -16.55 16.46 -27.56
N ARG A 44 -15.47 15.73 -27.81
CA ARG A 44 -14.66 15.90 -29.02
C ARG A 44 -15.50 15.67 -30.27
N SER A 45 -15.30 16.51 -31.27
CA SER A 45 -15.96 16.38 -32.57
C SER A 45 -15.45 15.16 -33.32
N ASN A 46 -16.38 14.45 -33.97
CA ASN A 46 -16.07 13.37 -34.91
C ASN A 46 -15.22 13.91 -36.07
N ARG A 47 -14.20 13.14 -36.46
CA ARG A 47 -13.29 13.43 -37.58
C ARG A 47 -13.78 12.83 -38.88
N ILE A 48 -14.68 11.85 -38.84
CA ILE A 48 -15.28 11.22 -40.02
C ILE A 48 -16.71 11.77 -40.20
N SER A 49 -16.98 12.38 -41.37
CA SER A 49 -18.28 12.95 -41.70
C SER A 49 -19.37 11.88 -41.82
N GLN A 50 -20.49 12.05 -41.12
CA GLN A 50 -21.65 11.16 -41.17
C GLN A 50 -22.40 11.32 -42.52
N GLY A 51 -22.69 10.20 -43.21
CA GLY A 51 -23.62 10.16 -44.35
C GLY A 51 -23.03 10.31 -45.76
N SER A 52 -21.71 10.37 -45.94
CA SER A 52 -21.11 10.31 -47.28
C SER A 52 -21.16 8.89 -47.83
N SER A 53 -21.82 8.67 -48.98
CA SER A 53 -21.72 7.37 -49.67
C SER A 53 -20.29 7.15 -50.15
N ALA A 54 -19.72 5.95 -49.95
CA ALA A 54 -18.35 5.53 -50.30
C ALA A 54 -18.04 5.49 -51.81
N LYS A 55 -18.52 6.46 -52.60
CA LYS A 55 -18.42 6.46 -54.06
C LYS A 55 -17.09 7.04 -54.57
N SER A 56 -16.33 7.76 -53.74
CA SER A 56 -14.99 8.28 -54.08
C SER A 56 -13.91 7.66 -53.19
N PHE A 57 -12.73 7.44 -53.77
CA PHE A 57 -11.57 6.83 -53.12
C PHE A 57 -10.38 7.78 -53.17
N VAL A 58 -9.50 7.69 -52.19
CA VAL A 58 -8.21 8.39 -52.14
C VAL A 58 -7.08 7.39 -51.98
N GLN A 59 -5.94 7.65 -52.63
CA GLN A 59 -4.73 6.86 -52.42
C GLN A 59 -4.03 7.28 -51.13
N LEU A 60 -3.54 6.29 -50.39
CA LEU A 60 -2.64 6.45 -49.26
C LEU A 60 -1.19 6.47 -49.77
N SER A 61 -0.61 7.66 -49.85
CA SER A 61 0.77 7.86 -50.29
C SER A 61 1.78 7.10 -49.42
N GLY A 62 2.83 6.57 -50.03
CA GLY A 62 3.95 5.94 -49.31
C GLY A 62 3.63 4.56 -48.70
N THR A 63 2.62 3.86 -49.22
CA THR A 63 2.21 2.51 -48.76
C THR A 63 2.76 1.37 -49.60
N VAL A 64 3.50 1.65 -50.69
CA VAL A 64 4.24 0.61 -51.43
C VAL A 64 5.60 0.41 -50.78
N HIS A 65 5.98 -0.84 -50.52
CA HIS A 65 7.28 -1.13 -49.93
C HIS A 65 8.42 -0.79 -50.91
N PRO A 66 9.40 0.08 -50.54
CA PRO A 66 10.46 0.53 -51.46
C PRO A 66 11.27 -0.61 -52.09
N LEU A 67 11.51 -1.69 -51.32
CA LEU A 67 12.25 -2.86 -51.79
C LEU A 67 11.60 -3.63 -52.94
N THR A 68 10.30 -3.45 -53.19
CA THR A 68 9.64 -4.07 -54.35
C THR A 68 10.25 -3.60 -55.67
N SER A 69 10.79 -2.37 -55.72
CA SER A 69 11.50 -1.85 -56.90
C SER A 69 12.88 -2.50 -57.15
N LYS A 70 13.45 -3.13 -56.12
CA LYS A 70 14.74 -3.84 -56.20
C LYS A 70 14.56 -5.36 -56.32
N ALA A 71 13.35 -5.87 -56.11
CA ALA A 71 13.04 -7.28 -56.10
C ALA A 71 12.56 -7.78 -57.46
N THR A 72 12.70 -9.09 -57.70
CA THR A 72 12.12 -9.73 -58.88
C THR A 72 10.65 -10.06 -58.61
N ASP A 73 9.73 -9.52 -59.41
CA ASP A 73 8.30 -9.84 -59.34
C ASP A 73 8.03 -11.26 -59.88
N LEU A 74 7.41 -12.10 -59.06
CA LEU A 74 7.11 -13.50 -59.37
C LEU A 74 5.64 -13.76 -59.76
N GLY A 75 4.79 -12.73 -59.76
CA GLY A 75 3.36 -12.86 -60.07
C GLY A 75 2.43 -12.63 -58.89
N PRO A 76 1.11 -12.81 -59.09
CA PRO A 76 0.09 -12.54 -58.07
C PRO A 76 0.12 -13.54 -56.92
N VAL A 77 -0.24 -13.07 -55.71
CA VAL A 77 -0.49 -13.94 -54.55
C VAL A 77 -1.82 -14.67 -54.73
N ASN A 78 -1.95 -15.90 -54.20
CA ASN A 78 -3.21 -16.65 -54.23
C ASN A 78 -4.35 -15.83 -53.58
N PRO A 79 -5.45 -15.51 -54.30
CA PRO A 79 -6.53 -14.67 -53.78
C PRO A 79 -7.28 -15.31 -52.60
N ASN A 80 -7.19 -16.63 -52.42
CA ASN A 80 -7.79 -17.34 -51.29
C ASN A 80 -6.85 -17.46 -50.08
N LEU A 81 -5.60 -16.97 -50.18
CA LEU A 81 -4.71 -16.93 -49.03
C LEU A 81 -5.34 -16.05 -47.95
N GLN A 82 -5.46 -16.59 -46.74
CA GLN A 82 -6.00 -15.86 -45.60
C GLN A 82 -4.90 -15.03 -44.96
N LEU A 83 -5.09 -13.70 -44.87
CA LEU A 83 -4.28 -12.82 -44.05
C LEU A 83 -4.96 -12.68 -42.69
N ASN A 84 -4.40 -13.34 -41.67
CA ASN A 84 -4.98 -13.40 -40.32
C ASN A 84 -4.75 -12.12 -39.52
N SER A 85 -3.76 -11.33 -39.92
CA SER A 85 -3.23 -10.23 -39.12
C SER A 85 -3.03 -9.00 -40.01
N LEU A 86 -4.07 -8.18 -40.11
CA LEU A 86 -4.05 -6.87 -40.76
C LEU A 86 -4.35 -5.81 -39.72
N THR A 87 -3.69 -4.65 -39.80
CA THR A 87 -3.92 -3.54 -38.86
C THR A 87 -4.14 -2.24 -39.61
N LEU A 88 -5.29 -1.61 -39.40
CA LEU A 88 -5.61 -0.29 -39.93
C LEU A 88 -5.20 0.75 -38.88
N ASN A 89 -4.23 1.59 -39.24
CA ASN A 89 -3.62 2.56 -38.34
C ASN A 89 -4.21 3.96 -38.51
N ILE A 90 -4.45 4.62 -37.39
CA ILE A 90 -5.08 5.93 -37.32
C ILE A 90 -4.05 6.97 -36.86
N VAL A 91 -3.98 8.08 -37.56
CA VAL A 91 -3.07 9.18 -37.22
C VAL A 91 -3.78 10.26 -36.39
N PRO A 92 -3.12 10.87 -35.39
CA PRO A 92 -3.62 12.07 -34.73
C PRO A 92 -3.78 13.24 -35.73
N SER A 93 -4.74 14.12 -35.48
CA SER A 93 -4.90 15.37 -36.24
C SER A 93 -3.69 16.30 -36.03
N ALA A 94 -3.50 17.29 -36.90
CA ALA A 94 -2.40 18.25 -36.77
C ALA A 94 -2.42 19.01 -35.42
N THR A 95 -3.61 19.28 -34.88
CA THR A 95 -3.77 19.87 -33.53
C THR A 95 -3.37 18.88 -32.45
N GLN A 96 -3.84 17.63 -32.52
CA GLN A 96 -3.49 16.59 -31.55
C GLN A 96 -1.97 16.33 -31.53
N LYS A 97 -1.28 16.34 -32.68
CA LYS A 97 0.18 16.19 -32.73
C LYS A 97 0.90 17.29 -31.94
N LYS A 98 0.42 18.53 -32.00
CA LYS A 98 0.99 19.65 -31.21
C LYS A 98 0.72 19.48 -29.72
N GLU A 99 -0.48 19.04 -29.35
CA GLU A 99 -0.85 18.75 -27.96
C GLU A 99 -0.02 17.61 -27.38
N ILE A 100 0.20 16.55 -28.15
CA ILE A 100 1.06 15.41 -27.77
C ILE A 100 2.50 15.88 -27.51
N ALA A 101 3.08 16.65 -28.45
CA ALA A 101 4.44 17.16 -28.29
C ALA A 101 4.60 18.10 -27.08
N ALA A 102 3.60 18.93 -26.80
CA ALA A 102 3.60 19.78 -25.60
C ALA A 102 3.51 18.96 -24.32
N LEU A 103 2.58 18.00 -24.26
CA LEU A 103 2.40 17.14 -23.09
C LEU A 103 3.65 16.29 -22.82
N GLN A 104 4.33 15.80 -23.86
CA GLN A 104 5.58 15.05 -23.71
C GLN A 104 6.64 15.85 -22.94
N LEU A 105 6.77 17.15 -23.21
CA LEU A 105 7.69 18.05 -22.49
C LEU A 105 7.22 18.32 -21.07
N GLU A 106 5.91 18.48 -20.87
CA GLU A 106 5.31 18.72 -19.56
C GLU A 106 5.44 17.52 -18.62
N LEU A 107 5.30 16.30 -19.14
CA LEU A 107 5.45 15.06 -18.37
C LEU A 107 6.87 14.92 -17.80
N GLN A 108 7.89 15.41 -18.50
CA GLN A 108 9.31 15.35 -18.07
C GLN A 108 9.78 16.58 -17.26
N ASN A 109 8.92 17.58 -17.06
CA ASN A 109 9.31 18.82 -16.38
C ASN A 109 8.85 18.80 -14.91
N PRO A 110 9.75 18.75 -13.91
CA PRO A 110 9.38 18.70 -12.48
C PRO A 110 8.60 19.92 -11.98
N LYS A 111 8.56 21.01 -12.75
CA LYS A 111 7.74 22.21 -12.45
C LYS A 111 6.34 22.16 -13.05
N SER A 112 6.05 21.16 -13.89
CA SER A 112 4.76 21.00 -14.53
C SER A 112 3.75 20.34 -13.59
N PRO A 113 2.48 20.76 -13.57
CA PRO A 113 1.42 20.03 -12.88
C PRO A 113 1.14 18.64 -13.50
N HIS A 114 1.66 18.37 -14.69
CA HIS A 114 1.57 17.08 -15.37
C HIS A 114 2.80 16.19 -15.16
N TYR A 115 3.81 16.66 -14.42
CA TYR A 115 5.05 15.91 -14.19
C TYR A 115 4.80 14.46 -13.73
N HIS A 116 5.34 13.50 -14.48
CA HIS A 116 5.22 12.05 -14.27
C HIS A 116 3.77 11.54 -14.07
N LYS A 117 2.77 12.28 -14.54
CA LYS A 117 1.37 11.83 -14.63
C LYS A 117 1.15 11.12 -15.96
N TRP A 118 1.86 10.00 -16.11
CA TRP A 118 1.83 9.16 -17.29
C TRP A 118 0.41 8.74 -17.65
N LEU A 119 0.10 8.73 -18.95
CA LEU A 119 -1.20 8.30 -19.44
C LEU A 119 -1.29 6.78 -19.45
N THR A 120 -2.43 6.23 -19.03
CA THR A 120 -2.84 4.89 -19.45
C THR A 120 -3.20 4.90 -20.95
N GLN A 121 -3.21 3.73 -21.61
CA GLN A 121 -3.68 3.69 -23.01
C GLN A 121 -5.13 4.17 -23.16
N ALA A 122 -5.99 3.93 -22.17
CA ALA A 122 -7.38 4.37 -22.22
C ALA A 122 -7.49 5.90 -22.12
N GLU A 123 -6.69 6.52 -21.25
CA GLU A 123 -6.59 7.99 -21.18
C GLU A 123 -5.98 8.57 -22.46
N TYR A 124 -4.94 7.94 -23.03
CA TYR A 124 -4.44 8.30 -24.36
C TYR A 124 -5.54 8.18 -25.41
N GLY A 125 -6.32 7.10 -25.40
CA GLY A 125 -7.42 6.90 -26.34
C GLY A 125 -8.52 7.96 -26.21
N ALA A 126 -8.85 8.37 -24.99
CA ALA A 126 -9.78 9.47 -24.74
C ALA A 126 -9.21 10.84 -25.19
N LEU A 127 -7.90 11.05 -24.97
CA LEU A 127 -7.21 12.31 -25.24
C LEU A 127 -6.61 12.43 -26.64
N PHE A 128 -6.42 11.38 -27.42
CA PHE A 128 -5.72 11.46 -28.72
C PHE A 128 -6.23 10.45 -29.75
N GLY A 129 -6.91 9.40 -29.31
CA GLY A 129 -7.57 8.42 -30.19
C GLY A 129 -8.84 8.96 -30.86
N LEU A 130 -9.49 8.09 -31.64
CA LEU A 130 -10.78 8.37 -32.27
C LEU A 130 -11.94 8.33 -31.27
N THR A 131 -13.02 9.06 -31.61
CA THR A 131 -14.29 8.92 -30.91
C THR A 131 -14.90 7.55 -31.18
N GLU A 132 -15.78 7.09 -30.31
CA GLU A 132 -16.49 5.82 -30.51
C GLU A 132 -17.35 5.82 -31.78
N ALA A 133 -17.92 6.98 -32.15
CA ALA A 133 -18.68 7.12 -33.38
C ALA A 133 -17.79 6.96 -34.64
N ASP A 134 -16.58 7.51 -34.64
CA ASP A 134 -15.63 7.33 -35.75
C ASP A 134 -15.13 5.88 -35.83
N LEU A 135 -14.81 5.26 -34.70
CA LEU A 135 -14.43 3.85 -34.63
C LEU A 135 -15.56 2.93 -35.13
N ASN A 136 -16.80 3.22 -34.76
CA ASN A 136 -17.97 2.47 -35.23
C ASN A 136 -18.15 2.59 -36.75
N GLN A 137 -17.88 3.76 -37.35
CA GLN A 137 -17.91 3.92 -38.80
C GLN A 137 -16.84 3.07 -39.50
N LEU A 138 -15.59 3.09 -39.02
CA LEU A 138 -14.50 2.29 -39.60
C LEU A 138 -14.73 0.79 -39.43
N THR A 139 -15.10 0.34 -38.23
CA THR A 139 -15.35 -1.09 -37.97
C THR A 139 -16.58 -1.61 -38.71
N SER A 140 -17.65 -0.81 -38.84
CA SER A 140 -18.83 -1.18 -39.64
C SER A 140 -18.49 -1.24 -41.12
N TRP A 141 -17.65 -0.32 -41.62
CA TRP A 141 -17.16 -0.38 -42.98
C TRP A 141 -16.35 -1.66 -43.24
N LEU A 142 -15.35 -1.98 -42.42
CA LEU A 142 -14.57 -3.22 -42.56
C LEU A 142 -15.46 -4.47 -42.57
N LYS A 143 -16.41 -4.57 -41.63
CA LYS A 143 -17.38 -5.68 -41.58
C LYS A 143 -18.26 -5.74 -42.84
N SER A 144 -18.70 -4.59 -43.35
CA SER A 144 -19.50 -4.53 -44.60
C SER A 144 -18.74 -4.99 -45.83
N GLN A 145 -17.40 -4.93 -45.80
CA GLN A 145 -16.54 -5.44 -46.86
C GLN A 145 -16.19 -6.94 -46.68
N GLY A 146 -16.73 -7.60 -45.65
CA GLY A 146 -16.50 -9.01 -45.37
C GLY A 146 -15.22 -9.32 -44.59
N PHE A 147 -14.55 -8.31 -44.03
CA PHE A 147 -13.43 -8.53 -43.10
C PHE A 147 -13.93 -8.93 -41.71
N ALA A 148 -13.18 -9.80 -41.03
CA ALA A 148 -13.40 -10.09 -39.63
C ALA A 148 -12.60 -9.11 -38.76
N VAL A 149 -13.29 -8.15 -38.12
CA VAL A 149 -12.68 -7.24 -37.15
C VAL A 149 -12.39 -8.03 -35.87
N LYS A 150 -11.12 -8.05 -35.45
CA LYS A 150 -10.62 -8.81 -34.31
C LYS A 150 -10.62 -7.96 -33.03
N ALA A 151 -10.02 -6.78 -33.09
CA ALA A 151 -9.87 -5.91 -31.95
C ALA A 151 -9.76 -4.43 -32.37
N VAL A 152 -10.08 -3.54 -31.44
CA VAL A 152 -9.71 -2.12 -31.49
C VAL A 152 -8.71 -1.91 -30.37
N SER A 153 -7.60 -1.22 -30.63
CA SER A 153 -6.62 -0.93 -29.57
C SER A 153 -7.24 -0.15 -28.43
N THR A 154 -6.77 -0.37 -27.20
CA THR A 154 -7.21 0.37 -26.01
C THR A 154 -6.99 1.88 -26.21
N SER A 155 -5.94 2.24 -26.95
CA SER A 155 -5.59 3.60 -27.38
C SER A 155 -6.47 4.20 -28.48
N ARG A 156 -7.48 3.47 -28.98
CA ARG A 156 -8.46 3.94 -29.97
C ARG A 156 -7.83 4.49 -31.25
N ASN A 157 -6.67 3.96 -31.64
CA ASN A 157 -5.89 4.43 -32.78
C ASN A 157 -5.36 3.30 -33.69
N ALA A 158 -5.79 2.06 -33.47
CA ALA A 158 -5.56 0.94 -34.38
C ALA A 158 -6.77 -0.02 -34.36
N ILE A 159 -7.03 -0.65 -35.50
CA ILE A 159 -8.07 -1.69 -35.66
C ILE A 159 -7.41 -2.92 -36.28
N SER A 160 -7.41 -4.04 -35.56
CA SER A 160 -6.91 -5.33 -36.04
C SER A 160 -8.04 -6.10 -36.70
N PHE A 161 -7.80 -6.68 -37.88
CA PHE A 161 -8.78 -7.41 -38.67
C PHE A 161 -8.11 -8.50 -39.54
N SER A 162 -8.91 -9.36 -40.17
CA SER A 162 -8.43 -10.42 -41.07
C SER A 162 -9.30 -10.57 -42.31
N GLY A 163 -8.73 -11.03 -43.42
CA GLY A 163 -9.45 -11.31 -44.67
C GLY A 163 -8.61 -12.05 -45.69
N ALA A 164 -9.25 -12.57 -46.74
CA ALA A 164 -8.56 -13.19 -47.86
C ALA A 164 -7.88 -12.14 -48.74
N VAL A 165 -6.78 -12.51 -49.39
CA VAL A 165 -6.03 -11.63 -50.31
C VAL A 165 -6.94 -10.98 -51.35
N GLY A 166 -7.84 -11.74 -51.99
CA GLY A 166 -8.76 -11.18 -52.98
C GLY A 166 -9.72 -10.12 -52.40
N GLN A 167 -10.08 -10.21 -51.12
CA GLN A 167 -10.84 -9.16 -50.43
C GLN A 167 -9.97 -7.92 -50.20
N VAL A 168 -8.72 -8.09 -49.76
CA VAL A 168 -7.75 -7.00 -49.56
C VAL A 168 -7.51 -6.25 -50.87
N GLU A 169 -7.25 -6.97 -51.96
CA GLU A 169 -7.03 -6.40 -53.29
C GLU A 169 -8.23 -5.60 -53.78
N SER A 170 -9.44 -6.15 -53.62
CA SER A 170 -10.68 -5.50 -54.04
C SER A 170 -10.98 -4.22 -53.24
N VAL A 171 -10.87 -4.29 -51.91
CA VAL A 171 -11.26 -3.18 -51.01
C VAL A 171 -10.23 -2.06 -51.03
N PHE A 172 -8.95 -2.41 -50.98
CA PHE A 172 -7.85 -1.44 -50.95
C PHE A 172 -7.29 -1.10 -52.33
N ARG A 173 -7.91 -1.61 -53.41
CA ARG A 173 -7.62 -1.30 -54.82
C ARG A 173 -6.13 -1.42 -55.16
N THR A 174 -5.57 -2.59 -54.85
CA THR A 174 -4.18 -2.95 -55.15
C THR A 174 -4.11 -4.41 -55.60
N GLN A 175 -2.94 -4.87 -56.01
CA GLN A 175 -2.65 -6.31 -56.18
C GLN A 175 -1.53 -6.70 -55.23
N LEU A 176 -1.70 -7.81 -54.52
CA LEU A 176 -0.60 -8.41 -53.77
C LEU A 176 0.20 -9.32 -54.70
N ARG A 177 1.51 -9.12 -54.74
CA ARG A 177 2.41 -9.84 -55.63
C ARG A 177 3.53 -10.50 -54.84
N HIS A 178 3.99 -11.65 -55.31
CA HIS A 178 5.18 -12.31 -54.82
C HIS A 178 6.43 -11.62 -55.36
N TYR A 179 7.44 -11.46 -54.52
CA TYR A 179 8.71 -10.85 -54.84
C TYR A 179 9.86 -11.75 -54.38
N LYS A 180 10.95 -11.78 -55.12
CA LYS A 180 12.20 -12.43 -54.70
C LYS A 180 13.30 -11.40 -54.53
N LEU A 181 13.87 -11.33 -53.33
CA LEU A 181 14.95 -10.41 -52.99
C LEU A 181 16.02 -11.14 -52.18
N ASN A 182 17.28 -11.09 -52.61
CA ASN A 182 18.41 -11.73 -51.93
C ASN A 182 18.19 -13.23 -51.59
N GLY A 183 17.40 -13.94 -52.41
CA GLY A 183 17.07 -15.35 -52.20
C GLY A 183 15.83 -15.60 -51.33
N GLU A 184 15.32 -14.60 -50.63
CA GLU A 184 14.10 -14.66 -49.82
C GLU A 184 12.85 -14.36 -50.66
N ASP A 185 11.77 -15.10 -50.39
CA ASP A 185 10.47 -14.90 -51.01
C ASP A 185 9.60 -13.99 -50.12
N HIS A 186 9.06 -12.94 -50.72
CA HIS A 186 8.23 -11.93 -50.09
C HIS A 186 6.87 -11.81 -50.79
N PHE A 187 5.94 -11.13 -50.16
CA PHE A 187 4.79 -10.54 -50.84
C PHE A 187 4.61 -9.09 -50.40
N ALA A 188 4.03 -8.27 -51.27
CA ALA A 188 3.65 -6.89 -50.97
C ALA A 188 2.60 -6.36 -51.95
N ASN A 189 1.97 -5.25 -51.61
CA ASN A 189 1.09 -4.51 -52.52
C ASN A 189 1.89 -3.81 -53.63
N ALA A 190 1.48 -4.04 -54.88
CA ALA A 190 2.15 -3.50 -56.07
C ALA A 190 1.91 -2.00 -56.28
N THR A 191 0.76 -1.49 -55.82
CA THR A 191 0.41 -0.07 -55.91
C THR A 191 -0.02 0.47 -54.55
N ALA A 192 0.02 1.79 -54.41
CA ALA A 192 -0.46 2.48 -53.21
C ALA A 192 -1.89 2.06 -52.88
N LEU A 193 -2.14 1.75 -51.61
CA LEU A 193 -3.47 1.37 -51.13
C LEU A 193 -4.43 2.53 -51.31
N SER A 194 -5.69 2.24 -51.58
CA SER A 194 -6.77 3.23 -51.64
C SER A 194 -7.83 2.96 -50.59
N ILE A 195 -8.41 4.02 -50.03
CA ILE A 195 -9.52 3.94 -49.06
C ILE A 195 -10.66 4.86 -49.48
N PRO A 196 -11.89 4.64 -48.99
CA PRO A 196 -12.98 5.62 -49.17
C PRO A 196 -12.57 7.03 -48.71
N ALA A 197 -12.90 8.04 -49.51
CA ALA A 197 -12.45 9.42 -49.28
C ALA A 197 -12.89 10.02 -47.93
N GLN A 198 -13.98 9.51 -47.34
CA GLN A 198 -14.45 9.91 -46.01
C GLN A 198 -13.48 9.58 -44.87
N PHE A 199 -12.54 8.66 -45.10
CA PHE A 199 -11.51 8.26 -44.12
C PHE A 199 -10.17 8.98 -44.35
N ALA A 200 -10.11 9.86 -45.35
CA ALA A 200 -8.91 10.65 -45.66
C ALA A 200 -8.51 11.53 -44.45
N GLY A 201 -7.21 11.57 -44.14
CA GLY A 201 -6.69 12.31 -43.00
C GLY A 201 -6.97 11.68 -41.62
N VAL A 202 -7.61 10.51 -41.60
CA VAL A 202 -7.78 9.68 -40.39
C VAL A 202 -6.95 8.41 -40.49
N VAL A 203 -7.10 7.66 -41.58
CA VAL A 203 -6.36 6.42 -41.82
C VAL A 203 -5.00 6.74 -42.43
N LEU A 204 -3.93 6.24 -41.82
CA LEU A 204 -2.55 6.46 -42.25
C LEU A 204 -2.07 5.38 -43.20
N ASN A 205 -2.19 4.12 -42.79
CA ASN A 205 -1.76 2.94 -43.54
C ASN A 205 -2.57 1.71 -43.10
N VAL A 206 -2.39 0.62 -43.85
CA VAL A 206 -2.82 -0.72 -43.45
C VAL A 206 -1.58 -1.61 -43.44
N ARG A 207 -1.24 -2.17 -42.27
CA ARG A 207 -0.16 -3.12 -42.09
C ARG A 207 -0.61 -4.56 -42.34
N GLY A 208 0.36 -5.43 -42.61
CA GLY A 208 0.16 -6.85 -42.91
C GLY A 208 -0.16 -7.15 -44.37
N VAL A 209 -0.06 -6.14 -45.25
CA VAL A 209 -0.17 -6.27 -46.72
C VAL A 209 1.18 -6.57 -47.39
N ASP A 210 2.25 -6.64 -46.60
CA ASP A 210 3.58 -7.04 -46.98
C ASP A 210 4.22 -7.88 -45.87
N ASN A 211 5.30 -8.61 -46.20
CA ASN A 211 6.06 -9.41 -45.23
C ASN A 211 7.55 -9.05 -45.19
N PHE A 212 7.92 -7.82 -45.52
CA PHE A 212 9.29 -7.34 -45.31
C PHE A 212 9.50 -7.10 -43.81
N ARG A 213 10.34 -7.93 -43.18
CA ARG A 213 10.59 -7.88 -41.74
C ARG A 213 11.93 -7.24 -41.44
N PRO A 214 12.04 -6.49 -40.33
CA PRO A 214 13.35 -6.11 -39.80
C PRO A 214 14.12 -7.37 -39.40
N LYS A 215 15.45 -7.24 -39.34
CA LYS A 215 16.38 -8.33 -39.05
C LYS A 215 17.01 -8.12 -37.66
N PRO A 216 17.40 -9.20 -36.97
CA PRO A 216 18.23 -9.12 -35.75
C PRO A 216 19.56 -8.40 -35.98
N SER A 217 20.02 -7.57 -35.03
CA SER A 217 21.36 -6.94 -35.06
C SER A 217 22.34 -7.70 -34.16
N ARG A 218 22.64 -8.96 -34.50
CA ARG A 218 23.55 -9.81 -33.70
C ARG A 218 24.71 -10.38 -34.49
N LYS A 219 25.81 -10.61 -33.77
CA LYS A 219 26.97 -11.39 -34.25
C LYS A 219 27.16 -12.67 -33.43
N ARG A 220 27.53 -13.77 -34.11
CA ARG A 220 27.73 -15.11 -33.54
C ARG A 220 29.14 -15.63 -33.81
N ILE A 221 29.78 -16.21 -32.79
CA ILE A 221 31.07 -16.93 -32.92
C ILE A 221 31.04 -18.22 -32.08
N ALA A 222 31.65 -19.30 -32.60
CA ALA A 222 31.78 -20.59 -31.92
C ALA A 222 33.12 -20.69 -31.17
N VAL A 223 33.12 -21.13 -29.91
CA VAL A 223 34.32 -21.15 -29.05
C VAL A 223 34.40 -22.40 -28.13
N SER A 224 35.59 -22.75 -27.64
CA SER A 224 35.88 -23.95 -26.80
C SER A 224 37.03 -23.66 -25.80
N PRO A 225 37.09 -24.26 -24.59
CA PRO A 225 36.13 -24.19 -23.50
C PRO A 225 36.72 -23.53 -22.22
N ASP A 226 36.14 -22.41 -21.77
CA ASP A 226 36.08 -21.86 -20.39
C ASP A 226 35.59 -20.38 -20.48
N TYR A 227 34.79 -19.86 -19.52
CA TYR A 227 34.36 -18.43 -19.52
C TYR A 227 35.53 -17.47 -19.35
N THR A 228 36.53 -17.94 -18.61
CA THR A 228 37.89 -17.43 -18.59
C THR A 228 38.79 -18.59 -18.98
N TYR A 229 39.12 -18.71 -20.26
CA TYR A 229 39.82 -19.87 -20.82
C TYR A 229 41.29 -19.63 -21.01
N TYR A 230 42.12 -20.39 -20.31
CA TYR A 230 43.54 -20.46 -20.60
C TYR A 230 43.83 -21.51 -21.68
N ASN A 231 44.20 -21.08 -22.89
CA ASN A 231 44.53 -22.00 -23.99
C ASN A 231 45.94 -22.60 -23.91
N GLY A 232 46.65 -22.44 -22.79
CA GLY A 232 48.06 -22.78 -22.65
C GLY A 232 49.03 -21.63 -23.01
N SER A 233 48.52 -20.47 -23.44
CA SER A 233 49.32 -19.27 -23.75
C SER A 233 48.64 -17.96 -23.35
N SER A 234 47.33 -17.83 -23.53
CA SER A 234 46.52 -16.63 -23.20
C SER A 234 45.21 -17.01 -22.53
N TYR A 235 44.67 -16.11 -21.72
CA TYR A 235 43.29 -16.18 -21.24
C TYR A 235 42.34 -15.53 -22.25
N TYR A 236 41.19 -16.15 -22.51
CA TYR A 236 40.04 -15.58 -23.24
C TYR A 236 38.91 -15.35 -22.25
N HIS A 237 38.22 -14.22 -22.33
CA HIS A 237 37.15 -13.86 -21.41
C HIS A 237 35.82 -13.70 -22.15
N PHE A 238 34.72 -13.91 -21.43
CA PHE A 238 33.35 -13.82 -21.93
C PHE A 238 32.48 -13.22 -20.84
N LEU A 239 31.41 -12.54 -21.24
CA LEU A 239 30.55 -11.82 -20.32
C LEU A 239 29.44 -12.72 -19.79
N SER A 240 29.39 -12.84 -18.47
CA SER A 240 28.17 -13.22 -17.75
C SER A 240 27.41 -11.97 -17.26
N PRO A 241 26.15 -12.11 -16.81
CA PRO A 241 25.43 -11.00 -16.18
C PRO A 241 26.12 -10.38 -14.96
N ALA A 242 26.89 -11.17 -14.20
CA ALA A 242 27.61 -10.65 -13.04
C ALA A 242 28.88 -9.88 -13.46
N ASP A 243 29.56 -10.30 -14.52
CA ASP A 243 30.69 -9.57 -15.11
C ASP A 243 30.22 -8.19 -15.61
N TRP A 244 29.15 -8.18 -16.40
CA TRP A 244 28.54 -6.96 -16.92
C TRP A 244 28.12 -6.00 -15.80
N ALA A 245 27.52 -6.54 -14.73
CA ALA A 245 27.15 -5.76 -13.56
C ALA A 245 28.35 -5.15 -12.82
N THR A 246 29.50 -5.82 -12.84
CA THR A 246 30.76 -5.29 -12.28
C THR A 246 31.35 -4.20 -13.18
N ILE A 247 31.44 -4.46 -14.48
CA ILE A 247 32.03 -3.54 -15.46
C ILE A 247 31.26 -2.22 -15.48
N TYR A 248 29.93 -2.27 -15.59
CA TYR A 248 29.09 -1.06 -15.69
C TYR A 248 28.51 -0.62 -14.34
N ASN A 249 29.12 -1.03 -13.23
CA ASN A 249 28.81 -0.57 -11.87
C ASN A 249 27.32 -0.69 -11.46
N VAL A 250 26.67 -1.76 -11.89
CA VAL A 250 25.29 -2.12 -11.49
C VAL A 250 25.28 -2.68 -10.07
N ASN A 251 26.40 -3.25 -9.60
CA ASN A 251 26.52 -3.80 -8.24
C ASN A 251 26.17 -2.78 -7.13
N ALA A 252 26.40 -1.48 -7.37
CA ALA A 252 25.98 -0.42 -6.46
C ALA A 252 24.44 -0.31 -6.35
N ILE A 253 23.72 -0.53 -7.46
CA ILE A 253 22.25 -0.52 -7.51
C ILE A 253 21.69 -1.72 -6.73
N TYR A 254 22.27 -2.92 -6.91
CA TYR A 254 21.90 -4.10 -6.10
C TYR A 254 22.18 -3.88 -4.61
N SER A 255 23.32 -3.27 -4.28
CA SER A 255 23.68 -2.95 -2.89
C SER A 255 22.73 -1.94 -2.25
N ALA A 256 22.09 -1.09 -3.06
CA ALA A 256 21.04 -0.18 -2.62
C ALA A 256 19.66 -0.87 -2.47
N GLY A 257 19.57 -2.18 -2.72
CA GLY A 257 18.36 -2.99 -2.55
C GLY A 257 17.47 -3.08 -3.78
N PHE A 258 17.95 -2.65 -4.96
CA PHE A 258 17.19 -2.72 -6.22
C PHE A 258 17.72 -3.82 -7.12
N ASP A 259 16.95 -4.89 -7.28
CA ASP A 259 17.29 -6.10 -8.03
C ASP A 259 16.24 -6.48 -9.09
N GLY A 260 15.24 -5.60 -9.30
CA GLY A 260 14.13 -5.80 -10.24
C GLY A 260 12.88 -6.39 -9.60
N THR A 261 12.89 -6.71 -8.30
CA THR A 261 11.71 -7.26 -7.62
C THR A 261 10.47 -6.37 -7.80
N GLY A 262 9.41 -6.95 -8.35
CA GLY A 262 8.12 -6.28 -8.57
C GLY A 262 8.06 -5.44 -9.86
N ILE A 263 9.12 -5.43 -10.67
CA ILE A 263 9.17 -4.72 -11.95
C ILE A 263 8.99 -5.68 -13.11
N HIS A 264 8.36 -5.17 -14.16
CA HIS A 264 8.22 -5.82 -15.46
C HIS A 264 9.18 -5.16 -16.47
N VAL A 265 9.93 -5.96 -17.23
CA VAL A 265 10.78 -5.51 -18.34
C VAL A 265 10.27 -6.14 -19.62
N GLY A 266 9.86 -5.31 -20.57
CA GLY A 266 9.35 -5.76 -21.86
C GLY A 266 10.46 -6.10 -22.83
N VAL A 267 10.31 -7.20 -23.55
CA VAL A 267 11.12 -7.56 -24.71
C VAL A 267 10.19 -7.83 -25.87
N VAL A 268 10.44 -7.22 -27.03
CA VAL A 268 9.64 -7.48 -28.24
C VAL A 268 10.43 -8.26 -29.28
N GLY A 269 9.81 -9.27 -29.87
CA GLY A 269 10.44 -10.12 -30.89
C GLY A 269 9.49 -10.61 -31.98
N GLN A 270 9.99 -11.51 -32.83
CA GLN A 270 9.22 -12.05 -33.97
C GLN A 270 9.32 -13.56 -34.17
N THR A 271 9.69 -14.27 -33.10
CA THR A 271 9.78 -15.74 -33.03
C THR A 271 9.44 -16.19 -31.62
N TYR A 272 9.08 -17.46 -31.44
CA TYR A 272 9.06 -18.07 -30.11
C TYR A 272 10.50 -18.27 -29.58
N ALA A 273 10.67 -18.16 -28.27
CA ALA A 273 11.88 -18.50 -27.53
C ALA A 273 11.54 -19.60 -26.51
N PRO A 274 12.20 -20.75 -26.48
CA PRO A 274 11.90 -21.82 -25.54
C PRO A 274 12.17 -21.42 -24.09
N GLN A 275 11.21 -21.70 -23.21
CA GLN A 275 11.37 -21.47 -21.76
C GLN A 275 12.58 -22.22 -21.17
N SER A 276 12.88 -23.41 -21.69
CA SER A 276 14.01 -24.24 -21.25
C SER A 276 15.36 -23.55 -21.46
N ASP A 277 15.50 -22.79 -22.54
CA ASP A 277 16.74 -22.09 -22.88
C ASP A 277 17.03 -21.00 -21.84
N ILE A 278 15.99 -20.22 -21.50
CA ILE A 278 16.04 -19.19 -20.46
C ILE A 278 16.28 -19.78 -19.06
N ASP A 279 15.65 -20.92 -18.73
CA ASP A 279 15.88 -21.60 -17.45
C ASP A 279 17.31 -22.11 -17.33
N ASN A 280 17.85 -22.69 -18.41
CA ASN A 280 19.23 -23.16 -18.47
C ASN A 280 20.22 -22.00 -18.34
N PHE A 281 19.98 -20.87 -19.01
CA PHE A 281 20.77 -19.65 -18.84
C PHE A 281 20.84 -19.20 -17.39
N ARG A 282 19.69 -19.10 -16.73
CA ARG A 282 19.64 -18.63 -15.34
C ARG A 282 20.33 -19.58 -14.39
N SER A 283 20.16 -20.89 -14.59
CA SER A 283 20.89 -21.90 -13.83
C SER A 283 22.40 -21.79 -14.06
N ALA A 284 22.83 -21.64 -15.31
CA ALA A 284 24.24 -21.51 -15.67
C ALA A 284 24.88 -20.22 -15.12
N ALA A 285 24.13 -19.13 -15.10
CA ALA A 285 24.54 -17.82 -14.58
C ALA A 285 24.48 -17.72 -13.04
N GLY A 286 23.91 -18.71 -12.34
CA GLY A 286 23.70 -18.64 -10.89
C GLY A 286 22.62 -17.63 -10.46
N LEU A 287 21.63 -17.39 -11.32
CA LEU A 287 20.52 -16.47 -11.07
C LEU A 287 19.33 -17.19 -10.41
N PRO A 288 18.42 -16.45 -9.72
CA PRO A 288 17.15 -17.00 -9.21
C PRO A 288 16.31 -17.62 -10.33
N ALA A 289 15.28 -18.41 -10.00
CA ALA A 289 14.34 -18.92 -11.02
C ALA A 289 13.71 -17.78 -11.86
N THR A 290 13.44 -18.05 -13.13
CA THR A 290 12.89 -17.04 -14.04
C THR A 290 11.46 -16.65 -13.69
N LYS A 291 11.09 -15.43 -14.09
CA LYS A 291 9.71 -14.98 -14.18
C LYS A 291 9.50 -14.48 -15.60
N LEU A 292 9.06 -15.36 -16.48
CA LEU A 292 8.87 -15.04 -17.89
C LEU A 292 7.38 -15.16 -18.24
N THR A 293 6.85 -14.13 -18.90
CA THR A 293 5.48 -14.14 -19.41
C THR A 293 5.50 -14.00 -20.92
N TYR A 294 4.90 -14.96 -21.63
CA TYR A 294 4.80 -14.95 -23.08
C TYR A 294 3.47 -14.34 -23.53
N TYR A 295 3.54 -13.43 -24.50
CA TYR A 295 2.38 -12.90 -25.19
C TYR A 295 2.59 -12.95 -26.70
N CYS A 296 2.00 -13.96 -27.34
CA CYS A 296 1.95 -14.00 -28.79
C CYS A 296 0.81 -13.14 -29.33
N ILE A 297 1.09 -12.33 -30.35
CA ILE A 297 0.09 -11.45 -30.98
C ILE A 297 -0.67 -12.11 -32.16
N SER A 298 -0.47 -13.41 -32.40
CA SER A 298 -1.15 -14.17 -33.47
C SER A 298 -2.58 -14.57 -33.10
N ALA A 299 -3.36 -14.97 -34.12
CA ALA A 299 -4.68 -15.55 -33.95
C ALA A 299 -4.66 -17.04 -33.54
N ALA A 300 -3.50 -17.72 -33.61
CA ALA A 300 -3.30 -19.08 -33.10
C ALA A 300 -2.45 -19.05 -31.83
N ASP A 301 -2.72 -19.92 -30.85
CA ASP A 301 -1.89 -20.04 -29.64
C ASP A 301 -0.46 -20.46 -30.06
N CYS A 302 0.54 -19.61 -29.80
CA CYS A 302 1.93 -19.76 -30.28
C CYS A 302 2.88 -20.37 -29.23
N THR A 303 2.36 -21.19 -28.33
CA THR A 303 3.10 -21.65 -27.14
C THR A 303 3.97 -22.87 -27.40
N ASP A 304 4.46 -23.06 -28.63
CA ASP A 304 5.25 -24.23 -29.03
C ASP A 304 6.36 -23.91 -30.05
N GLU A 305 7.16 -24.93 -30.36
CA GLU A 305 8.26 -24.84 -31.32
C GLU A 305 7.80 -24.50 -32.76
N ALA A 306 6.52 -24.64 -33.10
CA ALA A 306 6.02 -24.31 -34.44
C ALA A 306 6.06 -22.80 -34.73
N GLY A 307 6.20 -21.97 -33.69
CA GLY A 307 6.40 -20.52 -33.80
C GLY A 307 7.85 -20.07 -33.99
N ILE A 308 8.81 -21.00 -34.07
CA ILE A 308 10.24 -20.68 -34.17
C ILE A 308 10.65 -20.34 -35.61
N LYS A 309 11.45 -19.29 -35.78
CA LYS A 309 12.09 -18.92 -37.05
C LYS A 309 13.60 -19.06 -36.99
N SER A 310 14.13 -19.88 -37.90
CA SER A 310 15.58 -20.01 -38.12
C SER A 310 16.18 -18.63 -38.41
N GLY A 311 17.20 -18.24 -37.65
CA GLY A 311 17.86 -16.93 -37.76
C GLY A 311 17.35 -15.86 -36.79
N ASP A 312 16.13 -15.99 -36.25
CA ASP A 312 15.59 -15.11 -35.20
C ASP A 312 15.66 -15.75 -33.80
N TRP A 313 15.70 -17.09 -33.71
CA TRP A 313 15.59 -17.84 -32.44
C TRP A 313 16.58 -17.38 -31.38
N ALA A 314 17.88 -17.57 -31.61
CA ALA A 314 18.86 -17.21 -30.59
C ALA A 314 18.95 -15.68 -30.32
N GLU A 315 18.28 -14.81 -31.11
CA GLU A 315 18.12 -13.39 -30.80
C GLU A 315 17.08 -13.23 -29.69
N ALA A 316 15.95 -13.91 -29.84
CA ALA A 316 14.91 -13.92 -28.81
C ALA A 316 15.43 -14.46 -27.47
N ASP A 317 16.25 -15.52 -27.50
CA ASP A 317 16.91 -16.02 -26.28
C ASP A 317 17.84 -14.96 -25.69
N LEU A 318 18.75 -14.38 -26.50
CA LEU A 318 19.69 -13.34 -26.07
C LEU A 318 18.98 -12.16 -25.37
N ASP A 319 17.94 -11.63 -25.99
CA ASP A 319 17.19 -10.49 -25.46
C ASP A 319 16.55 -10.79 -24.10
N ILE A 320 15.87 -11.94 -23.98
CA ILE A 320 15.18 -12.33 -22.75
C ILE A 320 16.19 -12.63 -21.64
N GLU A 321 17.24 -13.38 -21.96
CA GLU A 321 18.30 -13.76 -21.04
C GLU A 321 18.99 -12.56 -20.43
N TRP A 322 19.37 -11.57 -21.24
CA TRP A 322 20.18 -10.44 -20.76
C TRP A 322 19.34 -9.34 -20.13
N ALA A 323 18.11 -9.10 -20.60
CA ALA A 323 17.18 -8.23 -19.88
C ALA A 323 16.88 -8.77 -18.47
N GLY A 324 16.52 -10.06 -18.36
CA GLY A 324 16.24 -10.71 -17.08
C GLY A 324 17.48 -11.09 -16.26
N GLY A 325 18.66 -11.14 -16.89
CA GLY A 325 19.94 -11.45 -16.28
C GLY A 325 20.50 -10.27 -15.48
N ILE A 326 20.36 -9.06 -16.01
CA ILE A 326 20.67 -7.82 -15.30
C ILE A 326 19.53 -7.48 -14.31
N ALA A 327 18.26 -7.50 -14.74
CA ALA A 327 17.12 -7.33 -13.83
C ALA A 327 16.77 -8.63 -13.10
N ARG A 328 17.68 -9.12 -12.23
CA ARG A 328 17.72 -10.49 -11.69
C ARG A 328 16.39 -11.03 -11.16
N ASN A 329 15.53 -10.20 -10.56
CA ASN A 329 14.25 -10.60 -9.95
C ASN A 329 13.00 -10.00 -10.63
N ALA A 330 13.18 -9.30 -11.75
CA ALA A 330 12.10 -8.76 -12.56
C ALA A 330 11.33 -9.87 -13.30
N THR A 331 10.09 -9.57 -13.66
CA THR A 331 9.35 -10.34 -14.66
C THR A 331 9.77 -9.84 -16.04
N VAL A 332 10.17 -10.74 -16.93
CA VAL A 332 10.35 -10.40 -18.35
C VAL A 332 9.05 -10.71 -19.08
N ASP A 333 8.51 -9.73 -19.79
CA ASP A 333 7.33 -9.88 -20.62
C ASP A 333 7.77 -9.94 -22.08
N TYR A 334 7.80 -11.15 -22.64
CA TYR A 334 8.17 -11.38 -24.03
C TYR A 334 6.93 -11.31 -24.93
N ILE A 335 6.83 -10.22 -25.67
CA ILE A 335 5.71 -9.96 -26.60
C ILE A 335 6.21 -10.17 -28.02
N TYR A 336 5.66 -11.13 -28.73
CA TYR A 336 6.24 -11.54 -30.01
C TYR A 336 5.21 -11.83 -31.10
N ALA A 337 5.64 -11.60 -32.35
CA ALA A 337 4.96 -12.09 -33.53
C ALA A 337 5.26 -13.58 -33.74
N SER A 338 4.24 -14.38 -34.05
CA SER A 338 4.44 -15.81 -34.34
C SER A 338 5.27 -16.01 -35.61
N GLY A 339 6.15 -17.00 -35.57
CA GLY A 339 6.84 -17.49 -36.76
C GLY A 339 5.89 -18.01 -37.86
N ALA A 340 4.74 -18.56 -37.46
CA ALA A 340 3.78 -19.18 -38.37
C ALA A 340 3.01 -18.16 -39.25
N ASP A 341 2.75 -16.97 -38.72
CA ASP A 341 2.09 -15.90 -39.48
C ASP A 341 3.11 -15.14 -40.30
N GLN A 342 3.13 -15.37 -41.62
CA GLN A 342 4.15 -14.80 -42.51
C GLN A 342 4.12 -13.27 -42.61
N ASN A 343 3.02 -12.60 -42.23
CA ASN A 343 2.81 -11.16 -42.40
C ASN A 343 2.81 -10.34 -41.10
N LEU A 344 3.19 -10.95 -39.96
CA LEU A 344 3.48 -10.26 -38.70
C LEU A 344 4.99 -10.13 -38.47
N GLY A 345 5.43 -9.09 -37.78
CA GLY A 345 6.81 -8.95 -37.32
C GLY A 345 6.91 -8.21 -35.99
N VAL A 346 8.14 -7.96 -35.55
CA VAL A 346 8.44 -7.31 -34.26
C VAL A 346 7.82 -5.92 -34.13
N PHE A 347 7.65 -5.17 -35.22
CA PHE A 347 6.95 -3.88 -35.19
C PHE A 347 5.47 -4.02 -34.78
N ASP A 348 4.81 -5.13 -35.13
CA ASP A 348 3.45 -5.42 -34.66
C ASP A 348 3.44 -5.80 -33.17
N ALA A 349 4.47 -6.52 -32.70
CA ALA A 349 4.64 -6.84 -31.29
C ALA A 349 4.86 -5.57 -30.46
N LEU A 350 5.71 -4.66 -30.93
CA LEU A 350 5.91 -3.33 -30.35
C LEU A 350 4.61 -2.53 -30.33
N GLN A 351 3.84 -2.55 -31.42
CA GLN A 351 2.55 -1.87 -31.47
C GLN A 351 1.58 -2.41 -30.42
N TYR A 352 1.48 -3.73 -30.31
CA TYR A 352 0.64 -4.37 -29.30
C TYR A 352 1.09 -4.01 -27.89
N ALA A 353 2.41 -4.08 -27.62
CA ALA A 353 3.03 -3.71 -26.35
C ALA A 353 2.63 -2.29 -25.90
N ILE A 354 2.69 -1.33 -26.83
CA ILE A 354 2.41 0.08 -26.53
C ILE A 354 0.91 0.37 -26.45
N GLN A 355 0.08 -0.22 -27.30
CA GLN A 355 -1.32 0.21 -27.50
C GLN A 355 -2.39 -0.69 -26.87
N SER A 356 -2.05 -1.94 -26.53
CA SER A 356 -3.02 -2.90 -25.98
C SER A 356 -2.52 -3.72 -24.79
N TYR A 357 -1.22 -4.02 -24.72
CA TYR A 357 -0.66 -4.91 -23.69
C TYR A 357 -0.74 -4.31 -22.28
N ARG A 358 -0.99 -5.19 -21.31
CA ARG A 358 -1.02 -4.89 -19.87
C ARG A 358 -0.44 -6.04 -19.09
N THR A 359 0.35 -5.69 -18.08
CA THR A 359 0.81 -6.61 -17.04
C THR A 359 -0.39 -7.10 -16.21
N GLY A 360 -0.17 -8.13 -15.39
CA GLY A 360 -1.23 -8.71 -14.56
C GLY A 360 -1.88 -7.74 -13.55
N ASP A 361 -1.19 -6.66 -13.18
CA ASP A 361 -1.71 -5.59 -12.32
C ASP A 361 -2.40 -4.43 -13.09
N GLY A 362 -2.51 -4.54 -14.42
CA GLY A 362 -3.13 -3.54 -15.27
C GLY A 362 -2.26 -2.33 -15.59
N SER A 363 -0.95 -2.38 -15.31
CA SER A 363 0.01 -1.34 -15.71
C SER A 363 0.58 -1.56 -17.12
N VAL A 364 1.15 -0.50 -17.70
CA VAL A 364 1.95 -0.58 -18.94
C VAL A 364 3.38 -1.04 -18.61
N LEU A 365 4.09 -1.57 -19.59
CA LEU A 365 5.51 -1.87 -19.44
C LEU A 365 6.33 -0.58 -19.28
N PRO A 366 7.12 -0.43 -18.21
CA PRO A 366 7.90 0.78 -17.99
C PRO A 366 9.15 0.85 -18.86
N VAL A 367 9.66 -0.30 -19.32
CA VAL A 367 10.83 -0.41 -20.21
C VAL A 367 10.51 -1.46 -21.28
N ILE A 368 10.84 -1.19 -22.54
CA ILE A 368 10.71 -2.14 -23.65
C ILE A 368 12.01 -2.14 -24.46
N SER A 369 12.61 -3.32 -24.60
CA SER A 369 13.78 -3.56 -25.46
C SER A 369 13.38 -4.17 -26.80
N MET A 370 14.06 -3.76 -27.86
CA MET A 370 13.94 -4.33 -29.20
C MET A 370 15.30 -4.44 -29.89
N SER A 371 15.66 -5.62 -30.37
CA SER A 371 16.95 -5.86 -31.02
C SER A 371 16.84 -6.06 -32.54
N TYR A 372 15.82 -5.41 -33.12
CA TYR A 372 15.47 -5.53 -34.54
C TYR A 372 15.42 -4.17 -35.19
N VAL A 373 16.10 -4.07 -36.33
CA VAL A 373 16.18 -2.83 -37.11
C VAL A 373 16.11 -3.12 -38.60
N THR A 374 15.91 -2.07 -39.39
CA THR A 374 15.94 -2.14 -40.86
C THR A 374 16.42 -0.82 -41.43
N CYS A 375 17.05 -0.86 -42.61
CA CYS A 375 17.48 0.32 -43.35
C CYS A 375 16.42 1.42 -43.45
N GLU A 376 16.77 2.64 -43.00
CA GLU A 376 15.85 3.79 -43.04
C GLU A 376 15.45 4.18 -44.46
N THR A 377 16.37 4.16 -45.41
CA THR A 377 16.09 4.62 -46.79
C THR A 377 15.27 3.60 -47.60
N GLN A 378 15.12 2.38 -47.09
CA GLN A 378 14.35 1.30 -47.70
C GLN A 378 13.03 1.05 -46.95
N PHE A 379 12.76 1.81 -45.88
CA PHE A 379 11.54 1.72 -45.09
C PHE A 379 10.42 2.60 -45.69
N PRO A 380 9.15 2.16 -45.74
CA PRO A 380 8.10 2.94 -46.36
C PRO A 380 7.81 4.26 -45.62
N VAL A 381 7.66 5.37 -46.35
CA VAL A 381 7.42 6.72 -45.77
C VAL A 381 6.17 6.77 -44.87
N SER A 382 5.09 6.08 -45.24
CA SER A 382 3.88 6.04 -44.41
C SER A 382 4.08 5.25 -43.09
N TYR A 383 5.02 4.32 -43.07
CA TYR A 383 5.37 3.54 -41.90
C TYR A 383 6.26 4.34 -40.94
N PHE A 384 7.16 5.19 -41.44
CA PHE A 384 7.91 6.14 -40.60
C PHE A 384 6.99 7.00 -39.74
N SER A 385 6.00 7.64 -40.37
CA SER A 385 5.02 8.47 -39.67
C SER A 385 4.20 7.69 -38.64
N TRP A 386 4.02 6.39 -38.87
CA TRP A 386 3.32 5.50 -37.95
C TRP A 386 4.21 5.12 -36.75
N VAL A 387 5.44 4.68 -37.02
CA VAL A 387 6.42 4.36 -35.96
C VAL A 387 6.59 5.56 -35.05
N ASP A 388 6.85 6.76 -35.60
CA ASP A 388 7.03 7.99 -34.81
C ASP A 388 5.85 8.26 -33.87
N ALA A 389 4.62 8.22 -34.40
CA ALA A 389 3.42 8.43 -33.61
C ALA A 389 3.24 7.36 -32.53
N LEU A 390 3.58 6.10 -32.83
CA LEU A 390 3.52 4.97 -31.91
C LEU A 390 4.52 5.14 -30.75
N VAL A 391 5.77 5.48 -31.04
CA VAL A 391 6.83 5.57 -30.04
C VAL A 391 6.73 6.86 -29.22
N GLN A 392 6.23 7.94 -29.84
CA GLN A 392 5.85 9.15 -29.12
C GLN A 392 4.71 8.88 -28.14
N GLN A 393 3.71 8.09 -28.53
CA GLN A 393 2.67 7.63 -27.59
C GLN A 393 3.28 6.87 -26.41
N ALA A 394 4.24 5.97 -26.63
CA ALA A 394 4.89 5.23 -25.55
C ALA A 394 5.53 6.17 -24.50
N SER A 395 6.16 7.26 -24.97
CA SER A 395 6.74 8.29 -24.09
C SER A 395 5.68 8.96 -23.20
N LEU A 396 4.48 9.23 -23.73
CA LEU A 396 3.37 9.81 -22.93
C LEU A 396 2.83 8.84 -21.88
N GLN A 397 3.02 7.53 -22.10
CA GLN A 397 2.61 6.47 -21.19
C GLN A 397 3.72 6.08 -20.20
N GLY A 398 4.82 6.83 -20.15
CA GLY A 398 5.93 6.57 -19.21
C GLY A 398 6.84 5.41 -19.59
N GLN A 399 6.72 4.88 -20.81
CA GLN A 399 7.53 3.75 -21.27
C GLN A 399 8.86 4.26 -21.82
N THR A 400 9.97 3.68 -21.35
CA THR A 400 11.29 3.88 -21.95
C THR A 400 11.50 2.82 -23.04
N LEU A 401 11.72 3.27 -24.27
CA LEU A 401 11.95 2.38 -25.41
C LEU A 401 13.43 2.33 -25.75
N LEU A 402 13.96 1.11 -25.88
CA LEU A 402 15.35 0.81 -26.18
C LEU A 402 15.43 0.04 -27.50
N VAL A 403 16.44 0.36 -28.30
CA VAL A 403 16.68 -0.36 -29.55
C VAL A 403 18.16 -0.49 -29.86
N SER A 404 18.57 -1.62 -30.41
CA SER A 404 19.91 -1.79 -31.00
C SER A 404 20.15 -0.73 -32.08
N SER A 405 21.36 -0.16 -32.15
CA SER A 405 21.65 0.85 -33.17
C SER A 405 22.01 0.28 -34.54
N GLY A 406 22.30 -1.02 -34.61
CA GLY A 406 22.71 -1.72 -35.81
C GLY A 406 24.10 -2.36 -35.71
N ASP A 407 24.36 -3.32 -36.59
CA ASP A 407 25.61 -4.09 -36.63
C ASP A 407 26.40 -3.89 -37.94
N SER A 408 25.91 -3.01 -38.83
CA SER A 408 26.51 -2.69 -40.14
C SER A 408 27.42 -1.45 -40.14
N GLY A 409 27.87 -0.96 -38.98
CA GLY A 409 28.64 0.27 -38.89
C GLY A 409 27.88 1.48 -39.43
N ALA A 410 28.55 2.35 -40.20
CA ALA A 410 27.91 3.49 -40.86
C ALA A 410 27.13 3.12 -42.15
N ALA A 411 26.96 1.81 -42.43
CA ALA A 411 26.34 1.27 -43.63
C ALA A 411 25.06 0.48 -43.29
N GLY A 412 24.15 1.07 -42.50
CA GLY A 412 22.89 0.42 -42.05
C GLY A 412 21.96 -0.08 -43.16
N CYS A 413 22.22 0.25 -44.42
CA CYS A 413 21.47 -0.23 -45.58
C CYS A 413 22.13 -1.38 -46.36
N ASP A 414 23.28 -1.86 -45.88
CA ASP A 414 23.99 -3.02 -46.39
C ASP A 414 23.90 -4.19 -45.39
N ASP A 415 23.82 -5.41 -45.91
CA ASP A 415 23.62 -6.64 -45.13
C ASP A 415 24.86 -7.01 -44.30
N HIS A 416 24.72 -7.06 -42.97
CA HIS A 416 25.76 -7.49 -42.02
C HIS A 416 25.94 -9.01 -41.95
N SER A 417 24.95 -9.77 -42.39
CA SER A 417 24.83 -11.20 -42.07
C SER A 417 25.48 -12.13 -43.10
N SER A 418 26.02 -11.60 -44.19
CA SER A 418 26.53 -12.40 -45.31
C SER A 418 27.98 -12.08 -45.70
N SER A 419 28.77 -13.13 -45.92
CA SER A 419 30.10 -13.02 -46.54
C SER A 419 30.05 -12.53 -48.00
N SER A 420 28.87 -12.44 -48.62
CA SER A 420 28.68 -11.85 -49.95
C SER A 420 28.60 -10.32 -49.93
N HIS A 421 28.51 -9.69 -48.76
CA HIS A 421 28.33 -8.24 -48.60
C HIS A 421 29.44 -7.62 -47.73
N LEU A 422 30.69 -7.73 -48.19
CA LEU A 422 31.87 -7.13 -47.52
C LEU A 422 32.10 -5.65 -47.87
N THR A 423 31.41 -5.17 -48.90
CA THR A 423 31.59 -3.83 -49.46
C THR A 423 30.26 -3.10 -49.42
N ALA A 424 30.20 -1.98 -48.69
CA ALA A 424 29.05 -1.11 -48.60
C ALA A 424 28.74 -0.45 -49.96
N THR A 425 27.46 -0.46 -50.31
CA THR A 425 26.90 0.09 -51.56
C THR A 425 25.70 0.99 -51.32
N GLY A 426 25.08 0.91 -50.13
CA GLY A 426 23.94 1.73 -49.72
C GLY A 426 24.31 3.15 -49.30
N GLY A 427 25.59 3.39 -48.96
CA GLY A 427 26.08 4.68 -48.48
C GLY A 427 25.77 4.92 -47.00
N LEU A 428 26.07 6.15 -46.55
CA LEU A 428 25.88 6.53 -45.14
C LEU A 428 24.41 6.42 -44.78
N SER A 429 24.10 5.59 -43.79
CA SER A 429 22.73 5.31 -43.39
C SER A 429 22.68 4.79 -41.96
N VAL A 430 21.59 5.14 -41.27
CA VAL A 430 21.20 4.53 -40.00
C VAL A 430 19.97 3.63 -40.21
N GLU A 431 19.54 2.98 -39.14
CA GLU A 431 18.44 2.01 -39.20
C GLU A 431 17.24 2.45 -38.35
N VAL A 432 16.05 2.00 -38.76
CA VAL A 432 14.76 2.26 -38.11
C VAL A 432 14.45 1.11 -37.17
N PRO A 433 13.98 1.39 -35.93
CA PRO A 433 13.59 2.71 -35.42
C PRO A 433 14.67 3.39 -34.54
N ALA A 434 15.92 2.97 -34.61
CA ALA A 434 17.02 3.59 -33.85
C ALA A 434 17.17 5.09 -34.17
N ASP A 435 16.83 5.50 -35.39
CA ASP A 435 16.79 6.88 -35.85
C ASP A 435 15.66 7.74 -35.25
N SER A 436 14.72 7.17 -34.49
CA SER A 436 13.67 7.93 -33.80
C SER A 436 14.18 8.57 -32.51
N PRO A 437 13.85 9.84 -32.21
CA PRO A 437 14.24 10.52 -30.96
C PRO A 437 13.48 10.01 -29.72
N ASN A 438 12.45 9.17 -29.91
CA ASN A 438 11.66 8.55 -28.84
C ASN A 438 12.16 7.17 -28.44
N PHE A 439 13.16 6.65 -29.16
CA PHE A 439 13.96 5.50 -28.75
C PHE A 439 15.29 5.99 -28.19
N THR A 440 15.79 5.28 -27.18
CA THR A 440 17.21 5.32 -26.82
C THR A 440 17.92 4.26 -27.65
N ALA A 441 18.72 4.69 -28.62
CA ALA A 441 19.50 3.82 -29.50
C ALA A 441 20.81 3.41 -28.80
N VAL A 442 21.07 2.11 -28.76
CA VAL A 442 22.19 1.52 -28.01
C VAL A 442 23.20 0.90 -28.98
N GLY A 443 24.39 1.49 -29.04
CA GLY A 443 25.52 1.05 -29.84
C GLY A 443 26.44 0.06 -29.15
N GLY A 444 27.55 -0.26 -29.81
CA GLY A 444 28.50 -1.30 -29.43
C GLY A 444 29.92 -0.78 -29.17
N THR A 445 30.58 -1.36 -28.18
CA THR A 445 31.99 -1.16 -27.82
C THR A 445 32.75 -2.49 -27.77
N THR A 446 34.08 -2.41 -27.70
CA THR A 446 34.99 -3.52 -27.42
C THR A 446 35.72 -3.22 -26.11
N LEU A 447 35.81 -4.18 -25.19
CA LEU A 447 36.46 -4.05 -23.88
C LEU A 447 38.01 -4.09 -23.97
N SER A 448 38.57 -3.23 -24.82
CA SER A 448 39.99 -3.24 -25.25
C SER A 448 41.05 -3.16 -24.14
N GLY A 449 40.71 -2.65 -22.96
CA GLY A 449 41.66 -2.47 -21.86
C GLY A 449 42.24 -3.80 -21.35
N ASP A 450 41.51 -4.90 -21.54
CA ASP A 450 41.92 -6.23 -21.13
C ASP A 450 43.08 -6.80 -21.99
N SER A 451 43.23 -6.29 -23.22
CA SER A 451 44.05 -6.93 -24.26
C SER A 451 45.53 -6.90 -23.95
N TYR A 452 45.96 -5.99 -23.08
CA TYR A 452 47.34 -5.85 -22.62
C TYR A 452 47.53 -6.17 -21.15
N SER A 453 46.45 -6.28 -20.36
CA SER A 453 46.52 -6.45 -18.90
C SER A 453 45.35 -7.28 -18.37
N PRO A 454 45.11 -8.50 -18.88
CA PRO A 454 43.91 -9.26 -18.54
C PRO A 454 43.83 -9.58 -17.04
N ALA A 455 44.97 -9.81 -16.38
CA ALA A 455 45.01 -10.07 -14.92
C ALA A 455 44.54 -8.88 -14.04
N LEU A 456 44.59 -7.65 -14.55
CA LEU A 456 44.09 -6.46 -13.85
C LEU A 456 42.56 -6.42 -13.80
N TYR A 457 41.93 -6.89 -14.87
CA TYR A 457 40.49 -6.76 -15.09
C TYR A 457 39.73 -8.06 -14.80
N TRP A 458 40.38 -9.20 -15.00
CA TRP A 458 39.77 -10.52 -14.87
C TRP A 458 40.44 -11.35 -13.78
N THR A 459 39.62 -12.12 -13.08
CA THR A 459 40.07 -13.19 -12.19
C THR A 459 40.49 -14.37 -13.04
N GLN A 460 41.77 -14.71 -13.00
CA GLN A 460 42.37 -15.77 -13.82
C GLN A 460 42.07 -17.16 -13.24
N GLN A 461 40.80 -17.54 -13.28
CA GLN A 461 40.30 -18.84 -12.86
C GLN A 461 39.22 -19.31 -13.84
N SER A 462 39.41 -20.50 -14.38
CA SER A 462 38.46 -21.17 -15.26
C SER A 462 37.08 -21.34 -14.64
N GLY A 463 36.03 -21.18 -15.45
CA GLY A 463 34.64 -21.48 -15.08
C GLY A 463 33.94 -20.48 -14.14
N LEU A 464 34.54 -19.32 -13.84
CA LEU A 464 33.88 -18.29 -13.03
C LEU A 464 32.82 -17.50 -13.82
N VAL A 465 31.60 -17.44 -13.29
CA VAL A 465 30.48 -16.61 -13.78
C VAL A 465 30.49 -15.20 -13.19
N ASN A 466 31.57 -14.80 -12.52
CA ASN A 466 31.81 -13.43 -12.03
C ASN A 466 33.33 -13.28 -11.91
N SER A 467 33.96 -13.12 -13.06
CA SER A 467 35.40 -13.03 -13.24
C SER A 467 35.88 -11.58 -13.35
N ALA A 468 35.06 -10.63 -13.80
CA ALA A 468 35.41 -9.22 -13.88
C ALA A 468 35.62 -8.61 -12.49
N LYS A 469 36.66 -7.77 -12.36
CA LYS A 469 37.08 -7.15 -11.09
C LYS A 469 36.63 -5.68 -10.98
N GLN A 470 36.51 -5.01 -12.12
CA GLN A 470 36.24 -3.56 -12.23
C GLN A 470 35.85 -3.21 -13.66
N TYR A 471 35.54 -1.94 -13.89
CA TYR A 471 35.38 -1.37 -15.23
C TYR A 471 36.61 -1.64 -16.12
N ILE A 472 36.38 -1.97 -17.39
CA ILE A 472 37.41 -2.25 -18.39
C ILE A 472 37.33 -1.15 -19.45
N PRO A 473 38.43 -0.44 -19.75
CA PRO A 473 38.44 0.58 -20.80
C PRO A 473 37.97 0.07 -22.17
N GLU A 474 37.20 0.91 -22.87
CA GLU A 474 36.49 0.55 -24.09
C GLU A 474 36.99 1.31 -25.32
N THR A 475 36.92 0.66 -26.49
CA THR A 475 37.02 1.29 -27.82
C THR A 475 35.73 1.08 -28.60
N ALA A 476 35.51 1.85 -29.65
CA ALA A 476 34.41 1.61 -30.58
C ALA A 476 34.48 0.19 -31.17
N TRP A 477 33.32 -0.50 -31.23
CA TRP A 477 33.24 -1.86 -31.76
C TRP A 477 33.33 -1.87 -33.29
N ASN A 478 34.32 -2.60 -33.81
CA ASN A 478 34.42 -2.98 -35.21
C ASN A 478 35.27 -4.25 -35.38
N GLU A 479 34.59 -5.36 -35.66
CA GLU A 479 35.16 -6.68 -35.93
C GLU A 479 34.96 -7.09 -37.40
N THR A 480 34.67 -6.12 -38.28
CA THR A 480 34.45 -6.35 -39.71
C THR A 480 35.63 -7.10 -40.32
N ASN A 481 35.34 -8.24 -40.95
CA ASN A 481 36.34 -9.10 -41.56
C ASN A 481 35.77 -9.85 -42.77
N SER A 482 36.51 -10.81 -43.33
CA SER A 482 36.09 -11.59 -44.50
C SER A 482 34.77 -12.36 -44.33
N SER A 483 34.28 -12.50 -43.09
CA SER A 483 33.05 -13.19 -42.74
C SER A 483 31.83 -12.26 -42.69
N GLY A 484 31.98 -10.96 -42.94
CA GLY A 484 30.88 -9.99 -42.95
C GLY A 484 31.21 -8.68 -42.24
N ILE A 485 30.30 -7.71 -42.38
CA ILE A 485 30.32 -6.47 -41.63
C ILE A 485 29.91 -6.75 -40.18
N ALA A 486 30.63 -6.16 -39.23
CA ALA A 486 30.34 -6.26 -37.80
C ALA A 486 30.90 -5.03 -37.09
N ALA A 487 30.09 -3.98 -36.96
CA ALA A 487 30.51 -2.74 -36.30
C ALA A 487 29.30 -2.00 -35.74
N SER A 488 29.53 -1.19 -34.70
CA SER A 488 28.48 -0.39 -34.07
C SER A 488 27.77 0.52 -35.09
N GLY A 489 26.45 0.35 -35.20
CA GLY A 489 25.59 1.17 -36.02
C GLY A 489 25.55 2.62 -35.54
N GLY A 490 25.65 3.57 -36.46
CA GLY A 490 25.63 4.99 -36.10
C GLY A 490 25.74 5.95 -37.28
N GLY A 491 25.35 7.20 -37.06
CA GLY A 491 25.24 8.22 -38.10
C GLY A 491 24.18 9.28 -37.78
N GLN A 492 23.55 9.83 -38.81
CA GLN A 492 22.39 10.71 -38.66
C GLN A 492 21.23 10.22 -39.52
N SER A 493 20.00 10.41 -39.05
CA SER A 493 18.79 10.12 -39.83
C SER A 493 18.83 10.79 -41.21
N ALA A 494 18.61 10.00 -42.25
CA ALA A 494 18.69 10.43 -43.63
C ALA A 494 17.49 11.31 -44.04
N ILE A 495 17.67 12.06 -45.12
CA ILE A 495 16.60 12.76 -45.83
C ILE A 495 15.96 11.76 -46.81
N PRO A 496 14.70 11.33 -46.60
CA PRO A 496 14.06 10.40 -47.53
C PRO A 496 13.98 11.00 -48.94
N SER A 497 14.04 10.13 -49.95
CA SER A 497 13.93 10.56 -51.35
C SER A 497 12.67 11.41 -51.56
N GLY A 498 12.84 12.57 -52.21
CA GLY A 498 11.75 13.53 -52.46
C GLY A 498 11.38 14.45 -51.28
N HIS A 499 12.11 14.41 -50.17
CA HIS A 499 11.92 15.29 -49.01
C HIS A 499 13.06 16.30 -48.87
N THR A 500 12.82 17.39 -48.13
CA THR A 500 13.82 18.44 -47.86
C THR A 500 14.34 18.43 -46.43
N GLN A 501 13.84 17.50 -45.60
CA GLN A 501 14.18 17.37 -44.20
C GLN A 501 14.45 15.89 -43.87
N PRO A 502 15.30 15.61 -42.86
CA PRO A 502 15.50 14.27 -42.34
C PRO A 502 14.18 13.59 -41.94
N ALA A 503 14.14 12.26 -42.01
CA ALA A 503 12.98 11.49 -41.54
C ALA A 503 12.68 11.83 -40.07
N PHE A 504 13.75 11.92 -39.27
CA PHE A 504 13.71 12.45 -37.92
C PHE A 504 14.69 13.64 -37.79
N PRO A 505 14.17 14.87 -37.67
CA PRO A 505 15.00 16.03 -37.39
C PRO A 505 15.74 15.91 -36.05
N GLN A 506 16.87 16.58 -35.93
CA GLN A 506 17.65 16.58 -34.70
C GLN A 506 16.82 17.14 -33.52
N PRO A 507 16.64 16.38 -32.43
CA PRO A 507 15.93 16.85 -31.26
C PRO A 507 16.73 17.94 -30.53
N THR A 508 16.04 18.80 -29.78
CA THR A 508 16.66 19.97 -29.13
C THR A 508 17.79 19.60 -28.17
N TRP A 509 17.74 18.41 -27.57
CA TRP A 509 18.75 17.89 -26.65
C TRP A 509 20.01 17.33 -27.35
N GLN A 510 19.98 17.11 -28.67
CA GLN A 510 21.17 16.78 -29.49
C GLN A 510 21.72 17.98 -30.27
N ASN A 511 20.98 19.09 -30.31
CA ASN A 511 21.28 20.20 -31.21
C ASN A 511 22.68 20.79 -30.97
N GLY A 512 23.48 20.85 -32.03
CA GLY A 512 24.84 21.41 -31.98
C GLY A 512 25.93 20.49 -31.43
N LEU A 513 25.64 19.21 -31.14
CA LEU A 513 26.67 18.24 -30.73
C LEU A 513 27.69 17.98 -31.84
N ILE A 514 27.21 17.78 -33.08
CA ILE A 514 28.07 17.63 -34.27
C ILE A 514 27.71 18.71 -35.28
N ALA A 515 28.70 19.54 -35.64
CA ALA A 515 28.51 20.62 -36.60
C ALA A 515 28.11 20.09 -37.99
N GLY A 516 27.13 20.75 -38.62
CA GLY A 516 26.68 20.42 -39.98
C GLY A 516 25.68 19.27 -40.08
N THR A 517 25.26 18.69 -38.96
CA THR A 517 24.20 17.68 -38.92
C THR A 517 22.82 18.32 -38.77
N THR A 518 21.78 17.66 -39.30
CA THR A 518 20.39 18.15 -39.21
C THR A 518 19.40 17.05 -38.80
N GLY A 519 19.75 15.78 -38.98
CA GLY A 519 18.96 14.63 -38.52
C GLY A 519 19.29 14.22 -37.09
N ARG A 520 18.41 13.42 -36.48
CA ARG A 520 18.66 12.71 -35.22
C ARG A 520 19.95 11.90 -35.33
N LEU A 521 20.85 12.05 -34.37
CA LEU A 521 22.16 11.38 -34.36
C LEU A 521 22.07 10.05 -33.62
N VAL A 522 22.66 8.98 -34.15
CA VAL A 522 22.64 7.61 -33.60
C VAL A 522 24.10 7.14 -33.38
N PRO A 523 24.39 6.33 -32.33
CA PRO A 523 23.53 5.93 -31.21
C PRO A 523 23.47 7.00 -30.10
N ASP A 524 22.62 6.83 -29.09
CA ASP A 524 22.61 7.71 -27.91
C ASP A 524 23.72 7.33 -26.92
N ILE A 525 23.94 6.04 -26.72
CA ILE A 525 24.90 5.43 -25.78
C ILE A 525 25.43 4.11 -26.37
N ALA A 526 26.39 3.46 -25.73
CA ALA A 526 26.89 2.15 -26.17
C ALA A 526 27.31 1.24 -25.01
N PHE A 527 27.37 -0.08 -25.23
CA PHE A 527 27.96 -1.04 -24.29
C PHE A 527 28.72 -2.11 -25.08
N ALA A 528 29.38 -3.04 -24.38
CA ALA A 528 30.10 -4.14 -25.03
C ALA A 528 29.21 -4.82 -26.08
N GLY A 529 29.73 -4.95 -27.30
CA GLY A 529 29.06 -5.57 -28.44
C GLY A 529 29.98 -6.46 -29.27
N ALA A 530 31.26 -6.55 -28.93
CA ALA A 530 32.21 -7.40 -29.63
C ALA A 530 31.97 -8.89 -29.33
N ALA A 531 31.63 -9.68 -30.35
CA ALA A 531 31.33 -11.10 -30.17
C ALA A 531 32.61 -11.96 -30.14
N ALA A 532 33.68 -11.50 -30.81
CA ALA A 532 34.97 -12.18 -30.88
C ALA A 532 35.91 -11.78 -29.75
N HIS A 533 35.60 -10.68 -29.08
CA HIS A 533 36.40 -10.08 -28.02
C HIS A 533 35.47 -9.74 -26.85
N ASP A 534 35.43 -10.65 -25.86
CA ASP A 534 34.54 -10.63 -24.68
C ASP A 534 33.04 -10.74 -24.99
N GLY A 535 32.67 -11.72 -25.82
CA GLY A 535 31.27 -11.97 -26.17
C GLY A 535 30.39 -12.42 -24.98
N TYR A 536 29.09 -12.19 -25.11
CA TYR A 536 28.06 -12.52 -24.13
C TYR A 536 27.78 -14.01 -24.12
N LEU A 537 27.81 -14.63 -22.95
CA LEU A 537 27.37 -16.01 -22.75
C LEU A 537 25.85 -16.10 -22.99
N ASN A 538 25.41 -17.19 -23.62
CA ASN A 538 24.01 -17.40 -24.01
C ASN A 538 23.66 -18.90 -23.94
N CYS A 539 22.40 -19.21 -23.70
CA CYS A 539 21.87 -20.57 -23.77
C CYS A 539 20.78 -20.67 -24.81
N THR A 540 21.08 -21.32 -25.92
CA THR A 540 20.09 -21.50 -26.98
C THR A 540 20.17 -22.88 -27.59
N SER A 541 19.00 -23.49 -27.75
CA SER A 541 18.86 -24.76 -28.44
C SER A 541 18.91 -24.63 -29.97
N ASP A 542 18.91 -23.39 -30.51
CA ASP A 542 19.17 -23.09 -31.93
C ASP A 542 20.53 -23.64 -32.41
N PHE A 543 21.47 -23.84 -31.48
CA PHE A 543 22.80 -24.37 -31.77
C PHE A 543 23.00 -25.84 -31.41
N ASN A 544 21.93 -26.54 -31.01
CA ASN A 544 21.99 -27.97 -30.77
C ASN A 544 22.37 -28.72 -32.04
N SER A 545 23.32 -29.64 -31.93
CA SER A 545 23.79 -30.43 -33.08
C SER A 545 24.30 -31.79 -32.66
N THR A 546 24.36 -32.74 -33.58
CA THR A 546 25.00 -34.04 -33.34
C THR A 546 26.49 -33.89 -33.00
N ALA A 547 27.15 -32.85 -33.55
CA ALA A 547 28.57 -32.59 -33.34
C ALA A 547 28.86 -32.16 -31.90
N TYR A 548 28.05 -31.27 -31.33
CA TYR A 548 28.36 -30.62 -30.05
C TYR A 548 27.39 -31.01 -28.92
N GLY A 549 26.26 -31.61 -29.23
CA GLY A 549 25.22 -31.97 -28.27
C GLY A 549 24.27 -30.80 -27.96
N ALA A 550 23.56 -30.91 -26.84
CA ALA A 550 22.61 -29.89 -26.39
C ALA A 550 23.33 -28.78 -25.60
N MET A 551 23.05 -27.52 -25.92
CA MET A 551 23.61 -26.35 -25.24
C MET A 551 23.13 -26.24 -23.79
N CYS A 552 23.98 -25.64 -22.96
CA CYS A 552 23.73 -25.34 -21.54
C CYS A 552 23.28 -26.52 -20.66
N THR A 553 23.81 -27.70 -20.95
CA THR A 553 23.57 -28.91 -20.14
C THR A 553 24.58 -29.06 -19.00
N ASN A 554 25.70 -28.33 -19.07
CA ASN A 554 26.72 -28.28 -18.03
C ASN A 554 27.21 -26.84 -17.84
N GLY A 555 26.48 -26.01 -17.10
CA GLY A 555 26.70 -24.56 -17.13
C GLY A 555 26.34 -24.00 -18.51
N PHE A 556 27.14 -23.10 -19.08
CA PHE A 556 26.92 -22.62 -20.46
C PHE A 556 27.46 -23.58 -21.53
N PHE A 557 28.06 -24.71 -21.14
CA PHE A 557 28.63 -25.66 -22.08
C PHE A 557 27.60 -26.63 -22.64
N SER A 558 27.90 -27.10 -23.85
CA SER A 558 27.20 -28.18 -24.49
C SER A 558 27.45 -29.53 -23.83
N SER A 559 26.57 -30.51 -24.10
CA SER A 559 26.62 -31.86 -23.52
C SER A 559 27.81 -32.71 -24.01
N GLY A 560 28.69 -32.15 -24.84
CA GLY A 560 29.93 -32.82 -25.26
C GLY A 560 29.73 -33.89 -26.32
N GLY A 561 29.07 -33.55 -27.44
CA GLY A 561 28.80 -34.44 -28.57
C GLY A 561 30.05 -35.07 -29.23
N THR A 562 29.96 -35.49 -30.49
CA THR A 562 31.10 -36.17 -31.16
C THR A 562 32.37 -35.33 -31.27
N SER A 563 32.28 -34.01 -31.12
CA SER A 563 33.36 -33.04 -31.23
C SER A 563 33.72 -32.37 -29.90
N GLY A 564 33.23 -32.90 -28.77
CA GLY A 564 33.50 -32.37 -27.43
C GLY A 564 32.58 -31.21 -27.02
N SER A 565 32.84 -30.64 -25.82
CA SER A 565 32.05 -29.55 -25.24
C SER A 565 32.47 -28.19 -25.79
N VAL A 566 31.48 -27.35 -26.12
CA VAL A 566 31.64 -25.98 -26.60
C VAL A 566 30.58 -25.07 -25.97
N PHE A 567 30.72 -23.75 -26.13
CA PHE A 567 29.60 -22.82 -25.99
C PHE A 567 29.62 -21.83 -27.16
N TYR A 568 28.54 -21.09 -27.33
CA TYR A 568 28.46 -20.01 -28.32
C TYR A 568 28.35 -18.68 -27.60
N SER A 569 29.24 -17.75 -27.94
CA SER A 569 29.08 -16.36 -27.53
C SER A 569 28.31 -15.60 -28.60
N LEU A 570 27.49 -14.67 -28.13
CA LEU A 570 26.81 -13.69 -28.96
C LEU A 570 27.36 -12.29 -28.65
N GLY A 571 27.15 -11.38 -29.56
CA GLY A 571 27.41 -9.96 -29.37
C GLY A 571 26.51 -9.19 -30.31
N GLY A 572 27.00 -8.05 -30.79
CA GLY A 572 26.19 -7.08 -31.49
C GLY A 572 25.56 -6.08 -30.54
N THR A 573 25.01 -5.03 -31.14
CA THR A 573 24.22 -4.03 -30.43
C THR A 573 22.95 -4.64 -29.81
N SER A 574 22.53 -5.81 -30.27
CA SER A 574 21.46 -6.62 -29.67
C SER A 574 21.79 -7.23 -28.32
N ALA A 575 23.05 -7.38 -27.94
CA ALA A 575 23.38 -7.75 -26.56
C ALA A 575 23.33 -6.52 -25.62
N ALA A 576 23.69 -5.35 -26.15
CA ALA A 576 23.78 -4.10 -25.41
C ALA A 576 22.39 -3.53 -25.02
N ALA A 577 21.45 -3.49 -25.96
CA ALA A 577 20.10 -2.95 -25.75
C ALA A 577 19.31 -3.65 -24.60
N PRO A 578 19.13 -4.98 -24.58
CA PRO A 578 18.42 -5.68 -23.51
C PRO A 578 19.19 -5.63 -22.18
N SER A 579 20.53 -5.64 -22.20
CA SER A 579 21.33 -5.49 -20.97
C SER A 579 21.06 -4.14 -20.30
N PHE A 580 21.00 -3.06 -21.09
CA PHE A 580 20.62 -1.75 -20.58
C PHE A 580 19.14 -1.68 -20.17
N ALA A 581 18.25 -2.39 -20.86
CA ALA A 581 16.85 -2.54 -20.43
C ALA A 581 16.74 -3.14 -19.04
N GLY A 582 17.54 -4.17 -18.75
CA GLY A 582 17.64 -4.76 -17.42
C GLY A 582 18.14 -3.74 -16.38
N MET A 583 19.19 -2.97 -16.68
CA MET A 583 19.66 -1.89 -15.81
C MET A 583 18.56 -0.85 -15.55
N LEU A 584 17.83 -0.42 -16.57
CA LEU A 584 16.70 0.52 -16.42
C LEU A 584 15.56 -0.09 -15.61
N GLY A 585 15.31 -1.40 -15.70
CA GLY A 585 14.36 -2.09 -14.82
C GLY A 585 14.68 -1.90 -13.34
N LEU A 586 15.96 -1.93 -12.96
CA LEU A 586 16.42 -1.64 -11.60
C LEU A 586 16.17 -0.18 -11.21
N LEU A 587 16.43 0.75 -12.13
CA LEU A 587 16.21 2.19 -11.87
C LEU A 587 14.72 2.52 -11.79
N VAL A 588 13.87 1.85 -12.57
CA VAL A 588 12.41 1.95 -12.47
C VAL A 588 11.92 1.43 -11.12
N GLN A 589 12.54 0.40 -10.55
CA GLN A 589 12.22 -0.06 -9.19
C GLN A 589 12.42 1.06 -8.15
N ARG A 590 13.42 1.92 -8.36
CA ARG A 590 13.69 3.07 -7.49
C ARG A 590 12.78 4.27 -7.77
N TYR A 591 12.67 4.63 -9.04
CA TYR A 591 12.20 5.94 -9.51
C TYR A 591 10.82 5.91 -10.15
N GLY A 592 10.22 4.72 -10.33
CA GLY A 592 9.05 4.55 -11.17
C GLY A 592 9.35 4.68 -12.67
N PRO A 593 8.33 4.64 -13.53
CA PRO A 593 8.51 4.78 -14.98
C PRO A 593 9.16 6.13 -15.34
N LEU A 594 10.15 6.09 -16.24
CA LEU A 594 11.00 7.23 -16.59
C LEU A 594 10.58 7.91 -17.91
N GLY A 595 9.70 7.29 -18.70
CA GLY A 595 9.38 7.75 -20.05
C GLY A 595 10.60 7.76 -20.98
N ASN A 596 10.63 8.68 -21.93
CA ASN A 596 11.80 8.88 -22.78
C ASN A 596 12.98 9.40 -21.94
N ILE A 597 14.03 8.59 -21.77
CA ILE A 597 15.20 8.90 -20.93
C ILE A 597 16.24 9.77 -21.64
N ASN A 598 16.19 9.94 -22.96
CA ASN A 598 17.18 10.71 -23.72
C ASN A 598 17.40 12.13 -23.15
N PRO A 599 16.36 12.92 -22.81
CA PRO A 599 16.57 14.23 -22.18
C PRO A 599 17.40 14.19 -20.89
N VAL A 600 17.28 13.13 -20.09
CA VAL A 600 18.07 12.93 -18.86
C VAL A 600 19.54 12.66 -19.20
N LEU A 601 19.78 11.75 -20.15
CA LEU A 601 21.13 11.38 -20.59
C LEU A 601 21.87 12.60 -21.16
N TYR A 602 21.25 13.33 -22.07
CA TYR A 602 21.86 14.51 -22.69
C TYR A 602 21.98 15.70 -21.74
N SER A 603 21.05 15.86 -20.78
CA SER A 603 21.23 16.86 -19.72
C SER A 603 22.38 16.52 -18.78
N SER A 604 22.59 15.23 -18.51
CA SER A 604 23.74 14.75 -17.71
C SER A 604 25.04 14.99 -18.46
N ALA A 605 25.03 14.81 -19.79
CA ALA A 605 26.18 15.03 -20.63
C ALA A 605 26.55 16.52 -20.81
N ALA A 606 25.57 17.43 -20.72
CA ALA A 606 25.81 18.86 -20.87
C ALA A 606 26.69 19.46 -19.74
N ASN A 607 26.88 18.75 -18.63
CA ASN A 607 27.76 19.14 -17.53
C ASN A 607 28.96 18.20 -17.46
N SER A 608 30.19 18.71 -17.58
CA SER A 608 31.40 17.87 -17.62
C SER A 608 31.65 17.05 -16.36
N THR A 609 31.23 17.53 -15.18
CA THR A 609 31.34 16.76 -13.93
C THR A 609 30.36 15.60 -13.92
N THR A 610 29.09 15.85 -14.26
CA THR A 610 28.10 14.78 -14.36
C THR A 610 28.46 13.81 -15.48
N TYR A 611 28.92 14.29 -16.63
CA TYR A 611 29.39 13.47 -17.75
C TYR A 611 30.42 12.44 -17.28
N ALA A 612 31.49 12.89 -16.62
CA ALA A 612 32.57 12.01 -16.14
C ALA A 612 32.13 11.00 -15.06
N THR A 613 30.98 11.21 -14.42
CA THR A 613 30.42 10.26 -13.44
C THR A 613 29.41 9.29 -14.04
N VAL A 614 28.70 9.70 -15.09
CA VAL A 614 27.61 8.91 -15.71
C VAL A 614 28.13 8.11 -16.89
N PHE A 615 29.03 8.67 -17.68
CA PHE A 615 29.50 8.09 -18.92
C PHE A 615 30.98 7.74 -18.83
N HIS A 616 31.32 6.58 -19.38
CA HIS A 616 32.66 6.26 -19.80
C HIS A 616 32.82 6.69 -21.25
N ASP A 617 33.60 7.75 -21.48
CA ASP A 617 33.81 8.33 -22.81
C ASP A 617 34.68 7.41 -23.67
N ILE A 618 34.17 6.94 -24.80
CA ILE A 618 34.94 6.12 -25.74
C ILE A 618 35.56 7.05 -26.78
N THR A 619 36.87 7.25 -26.69
CA THR A 619 37.57 8.24 -27.52
C THR A 619 38.43 7.63 -28.63
N ALA A 620 38.36 6.31 -28.83
CA ALA A 620 39.21 5.58 -29.76
C ALA A 620 38.47 4.44 -30.48
N GLY A 621 38.91 4.12 -31.70
CA GLY A 621 38.23 3.18 -32.59
C GLY A 621 37.35 3.88 -33.63
N ASN A 622 36.67 3.09 -34.46
CA ASN A 622 35.83 3.58 -35.57
C ASN A 622 34.79 2.53 -35.99
N SER A 623 33.81 2.94 -36.79
CA SER A 623 32.83 2.06 -37.46
C SER A 623 33.09 1.93 -38.97
N ASN A 624 34.37 1.95 -39.37
CA ASN A 624 34.76 1.94 -40.78
C ASN A 624 34.46 0.61 -41.48
N ILE A 625 33.76 0.71 -42.61
CA ILE A 625 33.42 -0.37 -43.51
C ILE A 625 34.04 -0.10 -44.89
N THR A 626 34.48 -1.15 -45.59
CA THR A 626 34.92 -1.01 -46.98
C THR A 626 33.72 -0.63 -47.86
N CYS A 627 33.88 0.29 -48.80
CA CYS A 627 32.79 0.75 -49.67
C CYS A 627 33.18 0.79 -51.15
N LEU A 628 32.18 0.63 -52.02
CA LEU A 628 32.35 0.72 -53.47
C LEU A 628 32.61 2.17 -53.86
N ALA A 629 33.64 2.42 -54.67
CA ALA A 629 33.94 3.76 -55.16
C ALA A 629 32.73 4.42 -55.86
N GLY A 630 32.43 5.66 -55.48
CA GLY A 630 31.25 6.40 -55.97
C GLY A 630 29.99 6.25 -55.09
N THR A 631 30.00 5.35 -54.12
CA THR A 631 28.96 5.26 -53.08
C THR A 631 28.95 6.54 -52.23
N THR A 632 27.77 7.07 -51.89
CA THR A 632 27.64 8.30 -51.10
C THR A 632 28.31 8.16 -49.73
N GLY A 633 29.23 9.09 -49.42
CA GLY A 633 30.01 9.07 -48.18
C GLY A 633 31.25 8.15 -48.20
N CYS A 634 31.49 7.44 -49.31
CA CYS A 634 32.68 6.62 -49.48
C CYS A 634 33.91 7.49 -49.78
N VAL A 635 34.88 7.54 -48.85
CA VAL A 635 36.12 8.31 -48.98
C VAL A 635 37.30 7.34 -48.92
N ASN A 636 38.15 7.35 -49.95
CA ASN A 636 39.29 6.45 -50.08
C ASN A 636 38.94 4.95 -49.91
N GLY A 637 37.76 4.54 -50.38
CA GLY A 637 37.28 3.16 -50.29
C GLY A 637 36.74 2.75 -48.92
N VAL A 638 36.56 3.71 -48.00
CA VAL A 638 36.01 3.47 -46.65
C VAL A 638 34.84 4.42 -46.36
N ILE A 639 33.85 3.90 -45.65
CA ILE A 639 32.71 4.65 -45.11
C ILE A 639 32.62 4.37 -43.62
N GLY A 640 32.44 5.40 -42.79
CA GLY A 640 32.49 5.20 -41.34
C GLY A 640 32.62 6.50 -40.56
N TYR A 641 32.55 6.34 -39.24
CA TYR A 641 32.79 7.40 -38.27
C TYR A 641 33.88 6.95 -37.29
N SER A 642 34.56 7.92 -36.68
CA SER A 642 35.55 7.67 -35.63
C SER A 642 34.98 8.06 -34.28
N ALA A 643 35.37 7.32 -33.25
CA ALA A 643 35.10 7.70 -31.86
C ALA A 643 35.93 8.93 -31.45
N GLY A 644 35.44 9.71 -30.49
CA GLY A 644 36.07 10.98 -30.10
C GLY A 644 35.69 11.42 -28.69
N THR A 645 36.17 12.60 -28.27
CA THR A 645 35.79 13.15 -26.97
C THR A 645 34.34 13.64 -26.98
N GLY A 646 33.56 13.23 -25.99
CA GLY A 646 32.16 13.60 -25.88
C GLY A 646 31.28 12.75 -26.80
N TYR A 647 30.18 13.33 -27.30
CA TYR A 647 29.31 12.62 -28.22
C TYR A 647 30.01 12.30 -29.56
N ASP A 648 29.92 11.06 -30.02
CA ASP A 648 30.28 10.65 -31.38
C ASP A 648 29.23 9.73 -32.06
N MET A 649 29.35 9.58 -33.38
CA MET A 649 28.41 8.77 -34.20
C MET A 649 28.77 7.27 -34.24
N VAL A 650 29.55 6.77 -33.27
CA VAL A 650 29.86 5.35 -33.14
C VAL A 650 29.35 4.80 -31.81
N THR A 651 29.59 5.53 -30.72
CA THR A 651 29.29 5.13 -29.35
C THR A 651 28.39 6.11 -28.59
N GLY A 652 27.94 7.17 -29.26
CA GLY A 652 27.04 8.15 -28.67
C GLY A 652 27.74 8.91 -27.55
N LEU A 653 27.10 8.99 -26.39
CA LEU A 653 27.68 9.55 -25.15
C LEU A 653 28.67 8.60 -24.46
N GLY A 654 28.92 7.42 -25.03
CA GLY A 654 29.72 6.35 -24.43
C GLY A 654 28.89 5.37 -23.61
N SER A 655 29.57 4.53 -22.82
CA SER A 655 28.91 3.54 -21.96
C SER A 655 28.52 4.12 -20.61
N ILE A 656 27.50 3.54 -19.99
CA ILE A 656 26.93 4.09 -18.76
C ILE A 656 27.53 3.41 -17.52
N ASN A 657 28.00 4.23 -16.59
CA ASN A 657 28.17 3.86 -15.21
C ASN A 657 26.81 3.81 -14.50
N GLY A 658 26.33 2.62 -14.14
CA GLY A 658 25.00 2.42 -13.56
C GLY A 658 24.76 3.23 -12.28
N ASN A 659 25.72 3.26 -11.35
CA ASN A 659 25.63 4.11 -10.17
C ASN A 659 25.65 5.61 -10.52
N GLY A 660 26.45 6.00 -11.51
CA GLY A 660 26.46 7.36 -12.04
C GLY A 660 25.07 7.78 -12.52
N LEU A 661 24.46 6.97 -13.38
CA LEU A 661 23.10 7.20 -13.88
C LEU A 661 22.07 7.20 -12.76
N TYR A 662 22.15 6.26 -11.80
CA TYR A 662 21.28 6.23 -10.62
C TYR A 662 21.29 7.58 -9.89
N ASN A 663 22.47 8.18 -9.67
CA ASN A 663 22.58 9.48 -9.01
C ASN A 663 22.15 10.65 -9.91
N ALA A 664 22.43 10.58 -11.21
CA ALA A 664 22.05 11.62 -12.16
C ALA A 664 20.52 11.72 -12.33
N ILE A 665 19.81 10.58 -12.34
CA ILE A 665 18.34 10.55 -12.35
C ILE A 665 17.79 11.22 -11.10
N ALA A 666 18.32 10.91 -9.91
CA ALA A 666 17.89 11.58 -8.67
C ALA A 666 18.12 13.10 -8.70
N ALA A 667 19.19 13.56 -9.34
CA ALA A 667 19.49 14.99 -9.48
C ALA A 667 18.60 15.67 -10.54
N TYR A 668 18.30 14.97 -11.63
CA TYR A 668 17.48 15.47 -12.74
C TYR A 668 15.99 15.53 -12.38
N TYR A 669 15.51 14.51 -11.65
CA TYR A 669 14.17 14.39 -11.12
C TYR A 669 14.21 14.58 -9.59
N PRO A 670 14.42 15.79 -9.06
CA PRO A 670 14.44 15.97 -7.62
C PRO A 670 13.07 15.59 -7.04
N HIS A 671 13.04 14.50 -6.28
CA HIS A 671 11.83 14.09 -5.58
C HIS A 671 11.40 15.22 -4.64
N ALA A 672 10.10 15.54 -4.63
CA ALA A 672 9.58 16.56 -3.77
C ALA A 672 9.75 16.13 -2.30
N THR A 673 10.24 17.04 -1.46
CA THR A 673 10.31 16.78 -0.02
C THR A 673 8.91 16.56 0.54
N THR A 674 8.80 15.70 1.54
CA THR A 674 7.56 15.48 2.28
C THR A 674 7.75 15.76 3.76
N THR A 675 6.66 16.07 4.43
CA THR A 675 6.56 16.12 5.89
C THR A 675 5.49 15.13 6.33
N THR A 676 5.77 14.38 7.39
CA THR A 676 4.82 13.44 7.99
C THR A 676 4.37 13.98 9.34
N ALA A 677 3.08 14.26 9.49
CA ALA A 677 2.45 14.64 10.75
C ALA A 677 1.72 13.43 11.34
N VAL A 678 1.92 13.13 12.63
CA VAL A 678 1.33 11.95 13.28
C VAL A 678 0.34 12.39 14.34
N THR A 679 -0.82 11.74 14.37
CA THR A 679 -1.85 11.90 15.40
C THR A 679 -2.22 10.53 15.95
N VAL A 680 -2.59 10.48 17.22
CA VAL A 680 -3.03 9.25 17.89
C VAL A 680 -4.25 9.56 18.75
N LEU A 681 -5.27 8.71 18.69
CA LEU A 681 -6.53 8.87 19.42
C LEU A 681 -7.04 7.52 19.97
N PRO A 682 -7.51 7.45 21.23
CA PRO A 682 -7.48 8.51 22.25
C PRO A 682 -6.06 8.86 22.75
N ASN A 683 -5.84 10.09 23.21
CA ASN A 683 -4.61 10.52 23.88
C ASN A 683 -4.96 11.63 24.91
N PRO A 684 -4.86 11.37 26.24
CA PRO A 684 -4.33 10.17 26.86
C PRO A 684 -5.21 8.93 26.66
N ALA A 685 -4.59 7.75 26.70
CA ALA A 685 -5.25 6.44 26.67
C ALA A 685 -4.98 5.66 27.96
N THR A 686 -5.55 4.45 28.10
CA THR A 686 -5.36 3.57 29.26
C THR A 686 -4.74 2.24 28.84
N ILE A 687 -3.92 1.67 29.72
CA ILE A 687 -3.30 0.35 29.49
C ILE A 687 -4.38 -0.72 29.27
N GLY A 688 -4.19 -1.60 28.28
CA GLY A 688 -5.18 -2.62 27.88
C GLY A 688 -6.29 -2.11 26.93
N GLY A 689 -6.32 -0.81 26.62
CA GLY A 689 -7.17 -0.25 25.56
C GLY A 689 -6.55 -0.37 24.16
N THR A 690 -7.16 0.30 23.19
CA THR A 690 -6.65 0.42 21.81
C THR A 690 -6.61 1.87 21.36
N VAL A 691 -5.68 2.20 20.46
CA VAL A 691 -5.59 3.51 19.78
C VAL A 691 -5.62 3.36 18.27
N THR A 692 -6.06 4.43 17.60
CA THR A 692 -5.86 4.63 16.16
C THR A 692 -4.72 5.63 15.97
N VAL A 693 -3.73 5.24 15.16
CA VAL A 693 -2.61 6.10 14.77
C VAL A 693 -2.78 6.51 13.31
N LYS A 694 -2.74 7.81 13.05
CA LYS A 694 -2.88 8.39 11.71
C LYS A 694 -1.66 9.22 11.36
N ALA A 695 -1.03 8.92 10.23
CA ALA A 695 -0.01 9.73 9.60
C ALA A 695 -0.62 10.52 8.43
N THR A 696 -0.34 11.82 8.36
CA THR A 696 -0.67 12.70 7.24
C THR A 696 0.63 13.13 6.58
N VAL A 697 0.81 12.76 5.32
CA VAL A 697 1.99 13.07 4.52
C VAL A 697 1.66 14.21 3.56
N SER A 698 2.41 15.30 3.64
CA SER A 698 2.22 16.49 2.80
C SER A 698 3.48 16.83 2.02
N SER A 699 3.31 17.43 0.84
CA SER A 699 4.40 17.99 0.03
C SER A 699 4.06 19.42 -0.41
N GLN A 700 5.09 20.22 -0.68
CA GLN A 700 4.93 21.58 -1.22
C GLN A 700 4.63 21.60 -2.73
N ILE A 701 4.85 20.47 -3.42
CA ILE A 701 4.53 20.32 -4.85
C ILE A 701 3.19 19.58 -4.99
N SER A 702 2.32 20.09 -5.87
CA SER A 702 1.01 19.53 -6.13
C SER A 702 1.09 18.12 -6.73
N GLY A 703 0.39 17.16 -6.16
CA GLY A 703 0.27 15.79 -6.66
C GLY A 703 -0.28 14.86 -5.57
N THR A 704 -0.57 13.62 -5.93
CA THR A 704 -1.07 12.62 -4.98
C THR A 704 0.12 11.89 -4.37
N VAL A 705 0.34 12.06 -3.06
CA VAL A 705 1.37 11.31 -2.33
C VAL A 705 0.87 9.86 -2.15
N THR A 706 1.66 8.89 -2.60
CA THR A 706 1.37 7.45 -2.49
C THR A 706 2.37 6.78 -1.54
N GLY A 707 2.68 5.48 -1.66
CA GLY A 707 3.65 4.77 -0.81
C GLY A 707 3.09 4.23 0.51
N THR A 708 3.97 3.87 1.45
CA THR A 708 3.62 3.18 2.70
C THR A 708 4.18 3.91 3.93
N VAL A 709 3.43 3.89 5.03
CA VAL A 709 3.89 4.35 6.34
C VAL A 709 4.01 3.17 7.29
N THR A 710 5.18 3.02 7.90
CA THR A 710 5.40 2.07 9.00
C THR A 710 5.36 2.79 10.34
N PHE A 711 4.53 2.30 11.26
CA PHE A 711 4.38 2.82 12.61
C PHE A 711 5.16 1.94 13.59
N SER A 712 5.96 2.55 14.47
CA SER A 712 6.79 1.85 15.44
C SER A 712 6.95 2.64 16.74
N THR A 713 7.31 1.93 17.80
CA THR A 713 7.89 2.47 19.03
C THR A 713 9.41 2.25 19.01
N ALA A 714 10.12 2.61 20.08
CA ALA A 714 11.55 2.34 20.19
C ALA A 714 11.88 0.83 20.27
N SER A 715 10.91 -0.01 20.66
CA SER A 715 11.13 -1.43 20.93
C SER A 715 10.31 -2.38 20.04
N ALA A 716 9.32 -1.89 19.28
CA ALA A 716 8.48 -2.74 18.43
C ALA A 716 7.91 -2.01 17.20
N THR A 717 7.73 -2.75 16.11
CA THR A 717 6.90 -2.31 14.98
C THR A 717 5.44 -2.57 15.31
N LEU A 718 4.59 -1.55 15.21
CA LEU A 718 3.15 -1.63 15.50
C LEU A 718 2.35 -2.11 14.27
N GLY A 719 2.83 -1.77 13.06
CA GLY A 719 2.23 -2.16 11.79
C GLY A 719 2.54 -1.15 10.68
N SER A 720 2.03 -1.42 9.47
CA SER A 720 2.18 -0.52 8.32
C SER A 720 0.84 -0.29 7.62
N ALA A 721 0.68 0.86 6.97
CA ALA A 721 -0.50 1.22 6.18
C ALA A 721 -0.10 1.99 4.92
N THR A 722 -0.81 1.76 3.81
CA THR A 722 -0.63 2.49 2.55
C THR A 722 -1.16 3.92 2.65
N VAL A 723 -0.51 4.86 1.99
CA VAL A 723 -0.95 6.25 1.90
C VAL A 723 -2.04 6.37 0.83
N THR A 724 -3.22 6.86 1.23
CA THR A 724 -4.34 7.16 0.32
C THR A 724 -4.78 8.60 0.57
N GLY A 725 -4.72 9.44 -0.46
CA GLY A 725 -5.03 10.88 -0.32
C GLY A 725 -4.12 11.60 0.67
N GLY A 726 -2.83 11.21 0.75
CA GLY A 726 -1.87 11.77 1.71
C GLY A 726 -2.06 11.29 3.14
N VAL A 727 -2.86 10.24 3.39
CA VAL A 727 -3.12 9.72 4.75
C VAL A 727 -2.87 8.22 4.82
N ALA A 728 -2.17 7.78 5.87
CA ALA A 728 -2.06 6.37 6.26
C ALA A 728 -2.59 6.19 7.69
N THR A 729 -3.42 5.17 7.93
CA THR A 729 -4.07 4.95 9.23
C THR A 729 -3.93 3.51 9.68
N LEU A 730 -3.46 3.32 10.92
CA LEU A 730 -3.42 2.03 11.60
C LEU A 730 -4.46 2.04 12.73
N ASN A 731 -5.48 1.19 12.62
CA ASN A 731 -6.58 1.11 13.57
C ASN A 731 -6.36 0.03 14.62
N ASN A 732 -7.00 0.18 15.77
CA ASN A 732 -7.08 -0.84 16.82
C ASN A 732 -5.71 -1.33 17.33
N VAL A 733 -4.72 -0.45 17.41
CA VAL A 733 -3.40 -0.78 17.96
C VAL A 733 -3.55 -1.05 19.46
N PRO A 734 -3.27 -2.26 19.97
CA PRO A 734 -3.41 -2.57 21.39
C PRO A 734 -2.35 -1.84 22.22
N ILE A 735 -2.72 -1.35 23.40
CA ILE A 735 -1.80 -0.69 24.34
C ILE A 735 -1.29 -1.74 25.32
N THR A 736 -0.03 -2.14 25.16
CA THR A 736 0.62 -3.11 26.04
C THR A 736 2.07 -2.72 26.31
N SER A 737 2.63 -3.12 27.45
CA SER A 737 4.07 -2.93 27.67
C SER A 737 4.93 -3.75 26.68
N ALA A 738 4.40 -4.83 26.11
CA ALA A 738 5.10 -5.72 25.18
C ALA A 738 5.38 -5.06 23.81
N ASN A 739 4.50 -4.17 23.33
CA ASN A 739 4.73 -3.41 22.10
C ASN A 739 5.31 -2.00 22.35
N GLY A 740 5.82 -1.77 23.56
CA GLY A 740 6.44 -0.49 23.94
C GLY A 740 5.44 0.65 24.11
N LEU A 741 4.18 0.33 24.44
CA LEU A 741 3.12 1.27 24.83
C LEU A 741 2.69 0.99 26.27
N GLY A 742 3.62 1.18 27.20
CA GLY A 742 3.40 0.97 28.63
C GLY A 742 2.84 2.23 29.30
N PRO A 743 2.46 2.15 30.59
CA PRO A 743 2.03 3.33 31.33
C PRO A 743 3.16 4.38 31.42
N GLY A 744 2.84 5.64 31.13
CA GLY A 744 3.82 6.71 30.93
C GLY A 744 3.62 7.44 29.62
N SER A 745 4.68 8.05 29.09
CA SER A 745 4.67 8.72 27.78
C SER A 745 5.59 7.98 26.83
N ASP A 746 5.01 7.31 25.85
CA ASP A 746 5.75 6.59 24.80
C ASP A 746 5.69 7.35 23.47
N ARG A 747 6.72 7.18 22.64
CA ARG A 747 6.83 7.87 21.35
C ARG A 747 6.50 6.91 20.22
N ILE A 748 5.43 7.21 19.48
CA ILE A 748 5.06 6.52 18.25
C ILE A 748 5.68 7.27 17.08
N THR A 749 6.52 6.60 16.32
CA THR A 749 7.15 7.12 15.10
C THR A 749 6.41 6.56 13.89
N ALA A 750 6.13 7.40 12.91
CA ALA A 750 5.63 7.02 11.60
C ALA A 750 6.72 7.34 10.56
N ALA A 751 7.18 6.32 9.84
CA ALA A 751 8.15 6.45 8.77
C ALA A 751 7.48 6.22 7.42
N TYR A 752 7.35 7.30 6.63
CA TYR A 752 6.90 7.24 5.26
C TYR A 752 8.07 6.81 4.34
N SER A 753 7.84 5.80 3.51
CA SER A 753 8.87 5.21 2.62
C SER A 753 9.31 6.10 1.47
N GLY A 754 8.54 7.15 1.15
CA GLY A 754 8.65 7.81 -0.15
C GLY A 754 7.95 7.01 -1.26
N ASP A 755 7.96 7.58 -2.45
CA ASP A 755 7.56 6.95 -3.72
C ASP A 755 8.41 7.52 -4.88
N SER A 756 8.00 7.25 -6.13
CA SER A 756 8.66 7.71 -7.36
C SER A 756 8.80 9.23 -7.48
N ASN A 757 7.96 10.00 -6.77
CA ASN A 757 7.88 11.45 -6.88
C ASN A 757 8.22 12.17 -5.57
N TYR A 758 8.13 11.47 -4.44
CA TYR A 758 8.19 12.04 -3.10
C TYR A 758 9.25 11.36 -2.24
N LEU A 759 10.08 12.16 -1.56
CA LEU A 759 11.08 11.63 -0.62
C LEU A 759 10.42 11.04 0.62
N ALA A 760 11.11 10.06 1.22
CA ALA A 760 10.78 9.54 2.54
C ALA A 760 10.80 10.67 3.60
N SER A 761 9.92 10.56 4.60
CA SER A 761 9.92 11.45 5.76
C SER A 761 9.48 10.73 7.00
N THR A 762 9.82 11.28 8.17
CA THR A 762 9.39 10.72 9.45
C THR A 762 8.63 11.77 10.25
N GLY A 763 7.67 11.29 11.02
CA GLY A 763 6.91 12.07 11.99
C GLY A 763 6.77 11.27 13.27
N ALA A 764 6.44 11.92 14.37
CA ALA A 764 6.17 11.21 15.60
C ALA A 764 5.20 11.96 16.51
N VAL A 765 4.55 11.20 17.37
CA VAL A 765 3.63 11.72 18.39
C VAL A 765 3.88 10.99 19.71
N ALA A 766 3.76 11.71 20.82
CA ALA A 766 3.78 11.09 22.14
C ALA A 766 2.38 10.59 22.49
N LEU A 767 2.26 9.33 22.90
CA LEU A 767 1.07 8.75 23.50
C LEU A 767 1.24 8.73 25.02
N THR A 768 0.34 9.38 25.74
CA THR A 768 0.29 9.26 27.21
C THR A 768 -0.65 8.12 27.59
N VAL A 769 -0.13 7.12 28.29
CA VAL A 769 -0.88 5.96 28.78
C VAL A 769 -1.03 6.03 30.29
N SER A 770 -2.28 6.00 30.75
CA SER A 770 -2.64 6.02 32.16
C SER A 770 -2.73 4.61 32.74
N ARG A 771 -2.31 4.47 34.01
CA ARG A 771 -2.54 3.28 34.84
C ARG A 771 -4.03 3.13 35.19
N LEU A 772 -4.46 1.90 35.46
CA LEU A 772 -5.83 1.59 35.87
C LEU A 772 -6.01 1.77 37.39
N SER A 773 -7.22 2.10 37.82
CA SER A 773 -7.58 2.19 39.25
C SER A 773 -8.18 0.87 39.74
N PRO A 774 -7.50 0.11 40.63
CA PRO A 774 -8.06 -1.11 41.19
C PRO A 774 -8.98 -0.82 42.39
N ILE A 775 -9.80 -1.80 42.76
CA ILE A 775 -10.65 -1.79 43.95
C ILE A 775 -10.06 -2.74 45.00
N VAL A 776 -9.87 -2.25 46.23
CA VAL A 776 -9.38 -3.05 47.37
C VAL A 776 -10.52 -3.28 48.36
N THR A 777 -10.77 -4.54 48.70
CA THR A 777 -11.71 -4.95 49.75
C THR A 777 -10.97 -5.74 50.83
N VAL A 778 -11.38 -5.63 52.08
CA VAL A 778 -10.69 -6.22 53.24
C VAL A 778 -11.68 -7.01 54.09
N THR A 779 -11.27 -8.20 54.53
CA THR A 779 -12.09 -9.08 55.38
C THR A 779 -11.29 -9.66 56.54
N GLY A 780 -11.97 -9.93 57.66
CA GLY A 780 -11.42 -10.45 58.91
C GLY A 780 -12.54 -10.67 59.93
N GLY A 781 -12.47 -11.76 60.71
CA GLY A 781 -13.51 -12.14 61.68
C GLY A 781 -13.27 -11.60 63.09
N PRO A 782 -14.30 -11.53 63.96
CA PRO A 782 -14.14 -11.17 65.37
C PRO A 782 -13.13 -12.09 66.07
N THR A 783 -12.21 -11.52 66.86
CA THR A 783 -11.07 -12.26 67.43
C THR A 783 -10.91 -11.99 68.93
N ALA A 784 -10.59 -13.01 69.72
CA ALA A 784 -10.35 -12.84 71.15
C ALA A 784 -8.99 -12.15 71.39
N ALA A 785 -8.91 -11.24 72.37
CA ALA A 785 -7.67 -10.60 72.78
C ALA A 785 -6.62 -11.65 73.19
N GLY A 786 -5.39 -11.52 72.69
CA GLY A 786 -4.31 -12.49 72.85
C GLY A 786 -4.33 -13.66 71.86
N SER A 787 -5.35 -13.77 71.00
CA SER A 787 -5.38 -14.72 69.86
C SER A 787 -4.83 -14.08 68.59
N THR A 788 -4.83 -14.84 67.49
CA THR A 788 -4.43 -14.33 66.17
C THR A 788 -5.60 -14.27 65.18
N VAL A 789 -5.54 -13.33 64.23
CA VAL A 789 -6.50 -13.16 63.13
C VAL A 789 -5.79 -13.23 61.78
N SER A 790 -6.51 -13.69 60.75
CA SER A 790 -6.10 -13.58 59.34
C SER A 790 -6.88 -12.45 58.67
N LEU A 791 -6.15 -11.53 58.05
CA LEU A 791 -6.69 -10.43 57.27
C LEU A 791 -6.49 -10.72 55.79
N VAL A 792 -7.56 -10.64 55.00
CA VAL A 792 -7.52 -10.91 53.56
C VAL A 792 -7.94 -9.66 52.81
N ALA A 793 -7.02 -9.14 51.98
CA ALA A 793 -7.31 -8.08 51.03
C ALA A 793 -7.48 -8.66 49.62
N THR A 794 -8.62 -8.38 48.98
CA THR A 794 -8.84 -8.71 47.57
C THR A 794 -8.69 -7.43 46.74
N VAL A 795 -7.73 -7.44 45.82
CA VAL A 795 -7.43 -6.35 44.87
C VAL A 795 -7.96 -6.78 43.51
N SER A 796 -9.04 -6.14 43.08
CA SER A 796 -9.75 -6.48 41.84
C SER A 796 -9.69 -5.35 40.83
N ALA A 797 -9.66 -5.69 39.55
CA ALA A 797 -9.73 -4.75 38.44
C ALA A 797 -10.71 -5.26 37.37
N VAL A 798 -11.48 -4.34 36.79
CA VAL A 798 -12.53 -4.66 35.80
C VAL A 798 -11.93 -4.91 34.39
N ALA A 799 -10.70 -4.45 34.14
CA ALA A 799 -9.96 -4.63 32.88
C ALA A 799 -8.43 -4.61 33.12
N GLY A 800 -7.65 -5.07 32.14
CA GLY A 800 -6.21 -4.77 32.05
C GLY A 800 -5.23 -5.69 32.80
N GLY A 801 -5.67 -6.87 33.26
CA GLY A 801 -4.82 -7.89 33.87
C GLY A 801 -5.09 -8.12 35.36
N THR A 802 -4.24 -8.92 36.01
CA THR A 802 -4.34 -9.22 37.45
C THR A 802 -3.38 -8.31 38.23
N PRO A 803 -3.85 -7.52 39.20
CA PRO A 803 -2.98 -6.70 40.04
C PRO A 803 -1.91 -7.53 40.76
N THR A 804 -0.69 -7.01 40.80
CA THR A 804 0.49 -7.61 41.45
C THR A 804 1.11 -6.62 42.46
N GLY A 805 2.13 -7.01 43.22
CA GLY A 805 2.77 -6.13 44.20
C GLY A 805 2.32 -6.44 45.62
N SER A 806 2.23 -5.44 46.48
CA SER A 806 2.03 -5.66 47.93
C SER A 806 0.89 -4.85 48.52
N VAL A 807 0.28 -5.40 49.57
CA VAL A 807 -0.72 -4.74 50.41
C VAL A 807 -0.17 -4.65 51.83
N THR A 808 -0.16 -3.44 52.40
CA THR A 808 0.21 -3.18 53.79
C THR A 808 -1.05 -2.97 54.62
N PHE A 809 -1.18 -3.73 55.70
CA PHE A 809 -2.29 -3.63 56.65
C PHE A 809 -1.88 -2.76 57.83
N THR A 810 -2.72 -1.78 58.19
CA THR A 810 -2.48 -0.87 59.31
C THR A 810 -3.72 -0.74 60.19
N THR A 811 -3.50 -0.39 61.46
CA THR A 811 -4.52 0.08 62.40
C THR A 811 -4.07 1.41 62.97
N GLY A 812 -4.82 2.50 62.72
CA GLY A 812 -4.33 3.85 62.99
C GLY A 812 -2.97 4.12 62.31
N SER A 813 -1.94 4.44 63.10
CA SER A 813 -0.55 4.62 62.63
C SER A 813 0.32 3.36 62.74
N ALA A 814 -0.19 2.26 63.32
CA ALA A 814 0.58 1.03 63.52
C ALA A 814 0.47 0.10 62.30
N THR A 815 1.61 -0.42 61.85
CA THR A 815 1.65 -1.41 60.76
C THR A 815 1.51 -2.82 61.32
N LEU A 816 0.49 -3.54 60.86
CA LEU A 816 0.22 -4.93 61.25
C LEU A 816 1.04 -5.93 60.44
N GLY A 817 1.37 -5.57 59.20
CA GLY A 817 2.21 -6.36 58.32
C GLY A 817 1.95 -6.08 56.84
N THR A 818 2.75 -6.70 55.97
CA THR A 818 2.64 -6.58 54.52
C THR A 818 2.55 -7.97 53.89
N ALA A 819 1.64 -8.14 52.92
CA ALA A 819 1.47 -9.38 52.17
C ALA A 819 1.58 -9.10 50.66
N GLN A 820 2.10 -10.08 49.90
CA GLN A 820 2.13 -10.00 48.43
C GLN A 820 0.76 -10.34 47.85
N VAL A 821 0.39 -9.66 46.77
CA VAL A 821 -0.81 -9.95 45.99
C VAL A 821 -0.50 -11.12 45.05
N VAL A 822 -1.15 -12.26 45.29
CA VAL A 822 -1.08 -13.45 44.43
C VAL A 822 -2.48 -13.71 43.92
N ALA A 823 -2.64 -13.74 42.59
CA ALA A 823 -3.95 -13.91 41.93
C ALA A 823 -5.03 -12.92 42.44
N GLY A 824 -4.65 -11.65 42.67
CA GLY A 824 -5.56 -10.61 43.15
C GLY A 824 -5.86 -10.67 44.65
N VAL A 825 -5.21 -11.54 45.42
CA VAL A 825 -5.45 -11.67 46.87
C VAL A 825 -4.13 -11.53 47.65
N ALA A 826 -4.14 -10.70 48.70
CA ALA A 826 -3.07 -10.59 49.67
C ALA A 826 -3.58 -11.01 51.06
N THR A 827 -2.98 -12.04 51.63
CA THR A 827 -3.40 -12.58 52.94
C THR A 827 -2.30 -12.39 53.97
N LEU A 828 -2.63 -11.72 55.07
CA LEU A 828 -1.78 -11.57 56.25
C LEU A 828 -2.31 -12.46 57.36
N THR A 829 -1.58 -13.53 57.68
CA THR A 829 -1.95 -14.52 58.72
C THR A 829 -1.26 -14.22 60.05
N ASN A 830 -1.79 -14.80 61.14
CA ASN A 830 -1.16 -14.78 62.47
C ASN A 830 -0.99 -13.37 63.07
N VAL A 831 -1.86 -12.42 62.73
CA VAL A 831 -1.82 -11.07 63.30
C VAL A 831 -2.32 -11.15 64.74
N ALA A 832 -1.47 -10.86 65.73
CA ALA A 832 -1.87 -10.88 67.14
C ALA A 832 -2.93 -9.80 67.41
N ALA A 833 -4.01 -10.15 68.10
CA ALA A 833 -4.99 -9.21 68.61
C ALA A 833 -4.51 -8.69 69.98
N SER A 834 -3.59 -7.72 69.97
CA SER A 834 -2.99 -7.13 71.18
C SER A 834 -3.05 -5.60 71.15
N ALA A 835 -3.07 -4.98 72.32
CA ALA A 835 -2.88 -3.53 72.41
C ALA A 835 -1.51 -3.08 71.88
N ASP A 836 -0.49 -3.95 71.94
CA ASP A 836 0.89 -3.62 71.53
C ASP A 836 1.03 -3.29 70.03
N ASN A 837 0.16 -3.85 69.19
CA ASN A 837 0.12 -3.56 67.75
C ASN A 837 -1.11 -2.74 67.35
N GLY A 838 -1.80 -2.14 68.32
CA GLY A 838 -2.97 -1.28 68.07
C GLY A 838 -4.26 -2.02 67.72
N LEU A 839 -4.34 -3.33 67.98
CA LEU A 839 -5.58 -4.13 67.94
C LEU A 839 -6.01 -4.51 69.36
N GLY A 840 -6.30 -3.48 70.16
CA GLY A 840 -6.70 -3.62 71.54
C GLY A 840 -8.15 -4.11 71.67
N LYS A 841 -8.60 -4.39 72.90
CA LYS A 841 -10.02 -4.72 73.15
C LYS A 841 -10.91 -3.57 72.66
N GLY A 842 -11.87 -3.86 71.78
CA GLY A 842 -12.72 -2.85 71.15
C GLY A 842 -12.91 -3.09 69.65
N THR A 843 -13.40 -2.07 68.95
CA THR A 843 -13.51 -2.08 67.49
C THR A 843 -12.45 -1.16 66.89
N ASP A 844 -11.54 -1.73 66.12
CA ASP A 844 -10.45 -1.01 65.47
C ASP A 844 -10.63 -0.97 63.94
N LEU A 845 -10.23 0.13 63.30
CA LEU A 845 -10.30 0.28 61.85
C LEU A 845 -9.01 -0.23 61.20
N VAL A 846 -9.09 -1.39 60.56
CA VAL A 846 -8.01 -1.96 59.76
C VAL A 846 -8.08 -1.40 58.35
N THR A 847 -6.99 -0.80 57.86
CA THR A 847 -6.87 -0.34 56.47
C THR A 847 -5.86 -1.21 55.72
N ALA A 848 -6.24 -1.70 54.55
CA ALA A 848 -5.32 -2.37 53.64
C ALA A 848 -4.98 -1.44 52.48
N SER A 849 -3.72 -1.08 52.37
CA SER A 849 -3.19 -0.14 51.38
C SER A 849 -2.38 -0.91 50.34
N TYR A 850 -2.92 -1.02 49.13
CA TYR A 850 -2.23 -1.56 47.96
C TYR A 850 -1.26 -0.52 47.40
N SER A 851 0.00 -0.92 47.22
CA SER A 851 1.09 -0.04 46.79
C SER A 851 1.04 0.34 45.30
N GLY A 852 0.20 -0.31 44.50
CA GLY A 852 0.21 -0.20 43.04
C GLY A 852 1.30 -1.07 42.40
N ASP A 853 1.22 -1.24 41.09
CA ASP A 853 2.26 -1.86 40.26
C ASP A 853 2.44 -1.11 38.94
N THR A 854 3.20 -1.65 37.98
CA THR A 854 3.44 -0.99 36.69
C THR A 854 2.14 -0.55 35.99
N ASN A 855 1.04 -1.32 36.12
CA ASN A 855 -0.21 -1.13 35.37
C ASN A 855 -1.35 -0.54 36.22
N PHE A 856 -1.32 -0.69 37.55
CA PHE A 856 -2.41 -0.31 38.45
C PHE A 856 -1.97 0.71 39.49
N LEU A 857 -2.76 1.78 39.71
CA LEU A 857 -2.51 2.81 40.72
C LEU A 857 -2.62 2.26 42.15
N PRO A 858 -2.00 2.91 43.15
CA PRO A 858 -2.24 2.62 44.56
C PRO A 858 -3.72 2.80 44.91
N ALA A 859 -4.23 1.96 45.81
CA ALA A 859 -5.61 2.01 46.29
C ALA A 859 -5.72 1.46 47.71
N SER A 860 -6.82 1.72 48.41
CA SER A 860 -7.03 1.20 49.76
C SER A 860 -8.48 0.81 50.02
N GLY A 861 -8.67 -0.08 50.99
CA GLY A 861 -9.96 -0.46 51.55
C GLY A 861 -9.84 -0.65 53.05
N SER A 862 -10.97 -0.58 53.78
CA SER A 862 -10.97 -0.66 55.25
C SER A 862 -12.03 -1.61 55.79
N LEU A 863 -11.77 -2.13 56.99
CA LEU A 863 -12.60 -3.06 57.76
C LEU A 863 -12.67 -2.62 59.23
N GLN A 864 -13.84 -2.66 59.84
CA GLN A 864 -13.96 -2.57 61.31
C GLN A 864 -13.80 -3.97 61.92
N LEU A 865 -12.72 -4.17 62.68
CA LEU A 865 -12.41 -5.45 63.32
C LEU A 865 -12.73 -5.39 64.81
N LEU A 866 -13.52 -6.35 65.30
CA LEU A 866 -13.86 -6.47 66.72
C LEU A 866 -12.87 -7.41 67.44
N VAL A 867 -12.16 -6.88 68.43
CA VAL A 867 -11.35 -7.66 69.37
C VAL A 867 -12.06 -7.70 70.73
N PHE A 868 -12.42 -8.89 71.21
CA PHE A 868 -13.19 -9.06 72.44
C PHE A 868 -12.38 -9.69 73.57
N ASP A 869 -12.79 -9.44 74.81
CA ASP A 869 -12.15 -10.05 75.99
C ASP A 869 -12.58 -11.52 76.14
N PRO A 870 -11.67 -12.50 76.09
CA PRO A 870 -12.03 -13.91 76.25
C PRO A 870 -12.57 -14.25 77.65
N ALA A 871 -12.29 -13.42 78.67
CA ALA A 871 -12.75 -13.66 80.03
C ALA A 871 -14.20 -13.21 80.29
N LEU A 872 -14.78 -12.42 79.39
CA LEU A 872 -16.13 -11.87 79.51
C LEU A 872 -17.08 -12.50 78.48
N PRO A 873 -18.38 -12.65 78.79
CA PRO A 873 -19.36 -13.00 77.78
C PRO A 873 -19.42 -11.89 76.72
N LEU A 874 -19.70 -12.25 75.46
CA LEU A 874 -19.94 -11.31 74.37
C LEU A 874 -21.33 -11.58 73.79
N LEU A 875 -22.19 -10.58 73.77
CA LEU A 875 -23.48 -10.66 73.11
C LEU A 875 -23.39 -10.07 71.70
N LEU A 876 -23.71 -10.88 70.68
CA LEU A 876 -23.61 -10.49 69.28
C LEU A 876 -24.98 -10.17 68.68
N SER A 877 -26.02 -10.93 69.02
CA SER A 877 -27.38 -10.68 68.51
C SER A 877 -28.49 -11.23 69.41
N LEU A 878 -29.71 -10.73 69.17
CA LEU A 878 -30.95 -11.18 69.79
C LEU A 878 -31.87 -11.81 68.73
N SER A 879 -32.64 -12.82 69.11
CA SER A 879 -33.68 -13.42 68.23
C SER A 879 -34.88 -12.50 67.99
N SER A 880 -35.09 -11.51 68.86
CA SER A 880 -36.11 -10.47 68.73
C SER A 880 -35.64 -9.21 69.44
N GLU A 881 -35.98 -8.03 68.94
CA GLU A 881 -35.49 -6.75 69.50
C GLU A 881 -36.62 -5.85 70.02
N SER A 882 -37.88 -6.33 70.07
CA SER A 882 -39.01 -5.53 70.56
C SER A 882 -40.22 -6.32 71.10
N ALA A 883 -41.08 -5.65 71.90
CA ALA A 883 -42.36 -6.16 72.41
C ALA A 883 -43.41 -5.02 72.64
N THR A 884 -44.67 -5.37 72.92
CA THR A 884 -45.78 -4.42 73.16
C THR A 884 -46.13 -4.30 74.65
N VAL A 885 -46.48 -3.08 75.08
CA VAL A 885 -46.73 -2.74 76.47
C VAL A 885 -47.94 -3.47 77.02
N GLY A 886 -47.81 -4.12 78.18
CA GLY A 886 -48.89 -4.88 78.81
C GLY A 886 -49.22 -6.23 78.13
N GLY A 887 -48.37 -6.72 77.21
CA GLY A 887 -48.48 -8.07 76.64
C GLY A 887 -48.17 -9.20 77.64
N THR A 888 -48.39 -10.45 77.23
CA THR A 888 -48.01 -11.63 78.02
C THR A 888 -46.49 -11.88 77.96
N GLY A 889 -45.90 -12.55 78.97
CA GLY A 889 -44.48 -12.89 78.96
C GLY A 889 -44.08 -13.88 77.84
N PHE A 890 -42.80 -13.85 77.42
CA PHE A 890 -42.23 -14.63 76.31
C PHE A 890 -40.75 -15.01 76.57
N ALA A 891 -40.16 -15.86 75.73
CA ALA A 891 -38.74 -16.20 75.80
C ALA A 891 -37.96 -15.61 74.61
N ILE A 892 -36.74 -15.12 74.86
CA ILE A 892 -35.82 -14.57 73.86
C ILE A 892 -34.53 -15.38 73.83
N ALA A 893 -34.09 -15.80 72.63
CA ALA A 893 -32.76 -16.38 72.41
C ALA A 893 -31.72 -15.29 72.17
N LEU A 894 -30.54 -15.45 72.78
CA LEU A 894 -29.39 -14.55 72.69
C LEU A 894 -28.21 -15.31 72.08
N ASN A 895 -27.62 -14.78 71.01
CA ASN A 895 -26.45 -15.38 70.35
C ASN A 895 -25.19 -14.57 70.65
N GLY A 896 -24.10 -15.24 70.96
CA GLY A 896 -22.88 -14.60 71.42
C GLY A 896 -21.70 -15.55 71.50
N LEU A 897 -20.70 -15.19 72.29
CA LEU A 897 -19.51 -15.99 72.57
C LEU A 897 -19.24 -15.97 74.07
N ASN A 898 -18.49 -16.97 74.56
CA ASN A 898 -18.05 -17.12 75.96
C ASN A 898 -19.19 -17.18 76.99
N PHE A 899 -20.35 -17.69 76.60
CA PHE A 899 -21.37 -18.08 77.57
C PHE A 899 -20.94 -19.37 78.28
N ASN A 900 -21.34 -19.52 79.53
CA ASN A 900 -21.10 -20.73 80.32
C ASN A 900 -22.33 -21.04 81.18
N THR A 901 -22.30 -22.16 81.92
CA THR A 901 -23.45 -22.61 82.72
C THR A 901 -23.85 -21.65 83.85
N SER A 902 -23.00 -20.67 84.19
CA SER A 902 -23.30 -19.61 85.17
C SER A 902 -23.81 -18.32 84.52
N SER A 903 -23.93 -18.28 83.19
CA SER A 903 -24.42 -17.11 82.46
C SER A 903 -25.87 -16.80 82.83
N ILE A 904 -26.11 -15.53 83.16
CA ILE A 904 -27.43 -14.97 83.44
C ILE A 904 -27.70 -13.79 82.50
N VAL A 905 -28.95 -13.64 82.09
CA VAL A 905 -29.41 -12.48 81.32
C VAL A 905 -29.92 -11.40 82.26
N LEU A 906 -29.48 -10.19 82.02
CA LEU A 906 -29.84 -8.98 82.74
C LEU A 906 -30.74 -8.12 81.85
N TRP A 907 -31.96 -7.85 82.32
CA TRP A 907 -32.89 -6.90 81.73
C TRP A 907 -32.89 -5.61 82.54
N ASN A 908 -32.34 -4.53 81.97
CA ASN A 908 -32.09 -3.27 82.70
C ASN A 908 -31.30 -3.48 84.00
N GLY A 909 -30.35 -4.42 83.99
CA GLY A 909 -29.54 -4.79 85.15
C GLY A 909 -30.19 -5.79 86.11
N ALA A 910 -31.48 -6.12 85.94
CA ALA A 910 -32.17 -7.09 86.78
C ALA A 910 -32.12 -8.51 86.17
N VAL A 911 -31.85 -9.51 87.00
CA VAL A 911 -31.69 -10.91 86.56
C VAL A 911 -33.01 -11.49 86.04
N ARG A 912 -32.95 -12.21 84.91
CA ARG A 912 -34.07 -13.01 84.38
C ARG A 912 -33.72 -14.49 84.37
N THR A 913 -34.74 -15.32 84.47
CA THR A 913 -34.59 -16.78 84.36
C THR A 913 -33.90 -17.09 83.04
N THR A 914 -32.71 -17.66 83.13
CA THR A 914 -31.83 -17.90 81.99
C THR A 914 -31.55 -19.38 81.87
N THR A 915 -31.71 -19.91 80.66
CA THR A 915 -31.34 -21.27 80.29
C THR A 915 -30.09 -21.20 79.42
N TYR A 916 -29.01 -21.81 79.90
CA TYR A 916 -27.80 -22.01 79.10
C TYR A 916 -28.04 -23.11 78.06
N LEU A 917 -27.86 -22.79 76.77
CA LEU A 917 -27.98 -23.76 75.69
C LEU A 917 -26.62 -24.23 75.19
N SER A 918 -25.70 -23.28 74.93
CA SER A 918 -24.33 -23.56 74.51
C SER A 918 -23.42 -22.38 74.87
N SER A 919 -22.11 -22.52 74.62
CA SER A 919 -21.15 -21.43 74.82
C SER A 919 -21.39 -20.21 73.92
N THR A 920 -22.33 -20.33 72.98
CA THR A 920 -22.72 -19.26 72.05
C THR A 920 -24.20 -18.92 72.08
N GLN A 921 -25.01 -19.61 72.90
CA GLN A 921 -26.45 -19.37 72.93
C GLN A 921 -27.07 -19.49 74.33
N LEU A 922 -27.92 -18.52 74.68
CA LEU A 922 -28.76 -18.52 75.87
C LEU A 922 -30.23 -18.32 75.49
N LEU A 923 -31.13 -18.71 76.39
CA LEU A 923 -32.56 -18.40 76.33
C LEU A 923 -32.98 -17.71 77.63
N ALA A 924 -33.69 -16.59 77.57
CA ALA A 924 -34.17 -15.86 78.74
C ALA A 924 -35.68 -15.64 78.73
N ALA A 925 -36.33 -15.78 79.89
CA ALA A 925 -37.76 -15.51 80.05
C ALA A 925 -38.00 -14.04 80.42
N ILE A 926 -38.75 -13.32 79.58
CA ILE A 926 -39.19 -11.93 79.76
C ILE A 926 -40.64 -11.95 80.22
N SER A 927 -40.93 -11.32 81.35
CA SER A 927 -42.27 -11.33 81.96
C SER A 927 -43.17 -10.22 81.39
N ALA A 928 -44.48 -10.33 81.64
CA ALA A 928 -45.44 -9.26 81.32
C ALA A 928 -45.12 -7.93 82.06
N GLN A 929 -44.50 -8.02 83.24
CA GLN A 929 -44.08 -6.84 84.01
C GLN A 929 -42.86 -6.15 83.39
N ASP A 930 -41.96 -6.90 82.76
CA ASP A 930 -40.77 -6.35 82.08
C ASP A 930 -41.10 -5.46 80.91
N ILE A 931 -42.28 -5.68 80.32
CA ILE A 931 -42.85 -4.92 79.22
C ILE A 931 -44.06 -4.09 79.68
N SER A 932 -44.19 -3.78 80.97
CA SER A 932 -45.32 -2.97 81.48
C SER A 932 -45.18 -1.47 81.21
N VAL A 933 -44.00 -1.00 80.83
CA VAL A 933 -43.69 0.40 80.56
C VAL A 933 -43.08 0.54 79.16
N ARG A 934 -43.53 1.54 78.39
CA ARG A 934 -42.97 1.88 77.07
C ARG A 934 -41.54 2.43 77.24
N GLY A 935 -40.59 1.96 76.42
CA GLY A 935 -39.20 2.44 76.42
C GLY A 935 -38.19 1.42 75.89
N THR A 936 -36.91 1.81 75.81
CA THR A 936 -35.81 0.91 75.44
C THR A 936 -35.19 0.30 76.68
N SER A 937 -35.19 -1.03 76.74
CA SER A 937 -34.50 -1.82 77.75
C SER A 937 -33.11 -2.26 77.26
N LYS A 938 -32.17 -2.38 78.18
CA LYS A 938 -30.80 -2.86 77.93
C LYS A 938 -30.71 -4.33 78.34
N ILE A 939 -30.39 -5.19 77.38
CA ILE A 939 -30.20 -6.63 77.59
C ILE A 939 -28.71 -6.94 77.59
N ALA A 940 -28.18 -7.39 78.72
CA ALA A 940 -26.81 -7.87 78.84
C ALA A 940 -26.77 -9.32 79.32
N VAL A 941 -25.61 -9.96 79.15
CA VAL A 941 -25.31 -11.28 79.68
C VAL A 941 -24.18 -11.12 80.70
N ALA A 942 -24.32 -11.73 81.87
CA ALA A 942 -23.27 -11.79 82.88
C ALA A 942 -22.91 -13.24 83.20
N ASN A 943 -21.62 -13.56 83.24
CA ASN A 943 -21.14 -14.82 83.82
C ASN A 943 -20.91 -14.59 85.31
N LEU A 944 -21.28 -15.54 86.17
CA LEU A 944 -21.09 -15.45 87.62
C LEU A 944 -19.83 -16.17 88.12
N TRP A 945 -19.38 -17.21 87.42
CA TRP A 945 -18.16 -17.97 87.71
C TRP A 945 -17.66 -18.68 86.43
N PRO A 946 -16.38 -19.06 86.28
CA PRO A 946 -15.24 -18.71 87.13
C PRO A 946 -14.75 -17.27 87.01
N ASN A 947 -15.06 -16.60 85.90
CA ASN A 947 -14.69 -15.21 85.66
C ASN A 947 -15.96 -14.34 85.69
N PRO A 948 -16.31 -13.74 86.84
CA PRO A 948 -17.50 -12.91 86.94
C PRO A 948 -17.36 -11.66 86.08
N GLY A 949 -18.36 -11.38 85.24
CA GLY A 949 -18.31 -10.23 84.35
C GLY A 949 -19.52 -10.12 83.42
N THR A 950 -19.86 -8.89 83.03
CA THR A 950 -21.05 -8.56 82.23
C THR A 950 -20.66 -8.01 80.87
N CYS A 951 -21.31 -8.49 79.80
CA CYS A 951 -21.11 -8.01 78.45
C CYS A 951 -21.76 -6.63 78.23
N SER A 952 -21.35 -5.96 77.16
CA SER A 952 -22.09 -4.79 76.66
C SER A 952 -23.53 -5.17 76.32
N ALA A 953 -24.48 -4.30 76.68
CA ALA A 953 -25.89 -4.58 76.47
C ALA A 953 -26.32 -4.30 75.02
N LEU A 954 -27.18 -5.16 74.47
CA LEU A 954 -27.96 -4.85 73.27
C LEU A 954 -29.29 -4.18 73.66
N PRO A 955 -29.80 -3.22 72.86
CA PRO A 955 -31.08 -2.58 73.12
C PRO A 955 -32.27 -3.49 72.77
N PHE A 956 -33.38 -3.34 73.48
CA PHE A 956 -34.66 -4.01 73.21
C PHE A 956 -35.83 -3.05 73.46
N THR A 957 -36.76 -2.90 72.52
CA THR A 957 -37.74 -1.80 72.54
C THR A 957 -39.16 -2.24 72.93
N VAL A 958 -39.77 -1.60 73.92
CA VAL A 958 -41.19 -1.79 74.33
C VAL A 958 -42.07 -0.65 73.84
N THR A 959 -43.14 -0.95 73.10
CA THR A 959 -44.01 0.02 72.40
C THR A 959 -45.48 -0.04 72.87
N GLY A 960 -46.32 1.02 72.74
CA GLY A 960 -47.72 1.03 73.29
C GLY A 960 -48.85 0.89 72.25
N ALA A 961 -50.10 0.58 72.67
CA ALA A 961 -51.29 0.46 71.82
C ALA A 961 -51.96 1.83 71.52
N ASN A 962 -52.46 2.06 70.29
CA ASN A 962 -52.64 3.41 69.72
C ASN A 962 -54.09 3.84 69.36
N THR A 963 -55.15 3.51 70.12
CA THR A 963 -56.55 3.86 69.72
C THR A 963 -57.41 4.52 70.81
N VAL A 964 -57.99 5.69 70.49
CA VAL A 964 -58.87 6.52 71.37
C VAL A 964 -60.25 5.89 71.59
N ALA A 965 -60.85 6.12 72.77
CA ALA A 965 -62.23 5.76 73.07
C ALA A 965 -63.22 6.50 72.15
N THR A 966 -64.25 5.81 71.66
CA THR A 966 -65.32 6.44 70.86
C THR A 966 -66.66 6.33 71.57
N LEU A 967 -67.57 7.26 71.28
CA LEU A 967 -68.93 7.29 71.82
C LEU A 967 -69.95 7.00 70.73
N SER A 968 -70.91 6.12 71.03
CA SER A 968 -72.02 5.77 70.15
C SER A 968 -73.40 6.14 70.70
N GLY A 969 -73.50 6.49 71.99
CA GLY A 969 -74.72 7.07 72.57
C GLY A 969 -74.79 6.95 74.10
N ALA A 970 -75.86 7.46 74.71
CA ALA A 970 -76.17 7.26 76.12
C ALA A 970 -77.66 7.03 76.37
N SER A 971 -78.00 6.53 77.56
CA SER A 971 -79.39 6.35 78.00
C SER A 971 -80.13 7.70 78.12
N ILE A 972 -81.34 7.80 77.54
CA ILE A 972 -82.17 9.02 77.55
C ILE A 972 -82.85 9.20 78.91
N PHE A 973 -82.76 10.40 79.49
CA PHE A 973 -83.50 10.81 80.70
C PHE A 973 -83.87 12.29 80.60
N SER A 974 -85.12 12.66 80.90
CA SER A 974 -85.53 14.05 81.13
C SER A 974 -85.78 14.24 82.63
N ALA A 975 -85.06 15.19 83.23
CA ALA A 975 -85.11 15.49 84.65
C ALA A 975 -85.53 16.96 84.85
N SER A 976 -86.41 17.23 85.82
CA SER A 976 -86.75 18.59 86.23
C SER A 976 -85.59 19.18 87.05
N ASP A 977 -85.38 20.49 86.97
CA ASP A 977 -84.44 21.20 87.84
C ASP A 977 -84.76 20.89 89.31
N GLY A 978 -83.76 20.42 90.05
CA GLY A 978 -83.92 20.00 91.46
C GLY A 978 -84.37 18.55 91.67
N SER A 979 -84.57 17.74 90.62
CA SER A 979 -84.66 16.28 90.79
C SER A 979 -83.30 15.71 91.21
N GLY A 980 -83.28 14.69 92.09
CA GLY A 980 -82.05 14.15 92.71
C GLY A 980 -81.04 13.51 91.73
N ASN A 981 -80.06 12.76 92.26
CA ASN A 981 -79.01 12.14 91.43
C ASN A 981 -79.56 11.03 90.51
N HIS A 982 -79.01 10.92 89.30
CA HIS A 982 -79.37 9.91 88.29
C HIS A 982 -78.13 9.18 87.76
N VAL A 983 -78.30 7.96 87.21
CA VAL A 983 -77.21 7.20 86.58
C VAL A 983 -77.32 7.26 85.07
N LEU A 984 -76.26 7.73 84.41
CA LEU A 984 -76.13 7.77 82.97
C LEU A 984 -75.28 6.58 82.48
N ALA A 985 -75.84 5.71 81.66
CA ALA A 985 -75.09 4.67 80.96
C ALA A 985 -74.68 5.17 79.58
N VAL A 986 -73.39 5.08 79.27
CA VAL A 986 -72.76 5.58 78.04
C VAL A 986 -72.15 4.41 77.27
N ARG A 987 -72.38 4.39 75.94
CA ARG A 987 -71.97 3.31 75.03
C ARG A 987 -70.93 3.79 74.01
N GLY A 988 -70.04 2.90 73.60
CA GLY A 988 -68.93 3.22 72.72
C GLY A 988 -68.01 2.05 72.39
N THR A 989 -66.78 2.33 71.94
CA THR A 989 -65.72 1.33 71.75
C THR A 989 -64.40 1.81 72.33
N ASN A 990 -63.46 0.87 72.53
CA ASN A 990 -62.14 1.12 73.13
C ASN A 990 -62.23 1.65 74.57
N PHE A 991 -63.28 1.28 75.32
CA PHE A 991 -63.29 1.51 76.76
C PHE A 991 -62.39 0.48 77.43
N THR A 992 -61.56 0.96 78.33
CA THR A 992 -60.69 0.17 79.20
C THR A 992 -61.11 0.36 80.65
N ALA A 993 -60.60 -0.47 81.56
CA ALA A 993 -60.86 -0.32 83.00
C ALA A 993 -60.45 1.06 83.56
N GLY A 994 -59.55 1.79 82.88
CA GLY A 994 -59.14 3.15 83.24
C GLY A 994 -59.91 4.26 82.50
N SER A 995 -61.00 3.95 81.80
CA SER A 995 -61.81 4.97 81.10
C SER A 995 -62.77 5.69 82.05
N ALA A 996 -63.09 6.96 81.78
CA ALA A 996 -64.00 7.77 82.60
C ALA A 996 -64.98 8.62 81.77
N VAL A 997 -66.23 8.71 82.19
CA VAL A 997 -67.24 9.63 81.65
C VAL A 997 -66.96 11.04 82.16
N MET A 998 -66.95 12.01 81.25
CA MET A 998 -66.75 13.42 81.54
C MET A 998 -68.06 14.19 81.30
N TRP A 999 -68.50 14.97 82.29
CA TRP A 999 -69.65 15.88 82.21
C TRP A 999 -69.13 17.32 82.19
N ASN A 1000 -69.39 18.05 81.10
CA ASN A 1000 -68.84 19.37 80.83
C ASN A 1000 -67.32 19.43 81.03
N GLY A 1001 -66.61 18.39 80.54
CA GLY A 1001 -65.16 18.29 80.62
C GLY A 1001 -64.61 17.90 81.99
N SER A 1002 -65.46 17.65 82.99
CA SER A 1002 -65.05 17.16 84.31
C SER A 1002 -65.43 15.70 84.50
N ALA A 1003 -64.50 14.87 84.99
CA ALA A 1003 -64.76 13.46 85.23
C ALA A 1003 -65.88 13.26 86.25
N ARG A 1004 -66.71 12.25 86.02
CA ARG A 1004 -67.69 11.75 87.00
C ARG A 1004 -67.25 10.36 87.44
N THR A 1005 -67.64 9.99 88.66
CA THR A 1005 -67.40 8.64 89.17
C THR A 1005 -68.01 7.63 88.21
N SER A 1006 -67.14 6.91 87.52
CA SER A 1006 -67.49 6.05 86.41
C SER A 1006 -67.18 4.60 86.77
N THR A 1007 -68.07 3.70 86.36
CA THR A 1007 -67.92 2.27 86.54
C THR A 1007 -67.79 1.64 85.17
N TYR A 1008 -66.62 1.06 84.89
CA TYR A 1008 -66.40 0.25 83.70
C TYR A 1008 -67.27 -1.01 83.80
N VAL A 1009 -68.23 -1.16 82.89
CA VAL A 1009 -69.11 -2.32 82.86
C VAL A 1009 -68.51 -3.39 81.96
N ARG A 1010 -68.15 -3.01 80.73
CA ARG A 1010 -67.52 -3.86 79.70
C ARG A 1010 -66.96 -2.99 78.55
N PRO A 1011 -66.24 -3.55 77.56
CA PRO A 1011 -65.46 -2.75 76.58
C PRO A 1011 -66.28 -1.72 75.79
N GLU A 1012 -67.60 -1.88 75.75
CA GLU A 1012 -68.52 -1.01 75.03
C GLU A 1012 -69.44 -0.17 75.92
N ILE A 1013 -69.43 -0.36 77.25
CA ILE A 1013 -70.35 0.33 78.17
C ILE A 1013 -69.64 0.78 79.44
N ILE A 1014 -69.80 2.06 79.77
CA ILE A 1014 -69.41 2.66 81.04
C ILE A 1014 -70.60 3.43 81.62
N SER A 1015 -70.81 3.40 82.94
CA SER A 1015 -71.89 4.15 83.60
C SER A 1015 -71.33 5.18 84.57
N ALA A 1016 -71.97 6.33 84.70
CA ALA A 1016 -71.57 7.39 85.63
C ALA A 1016 -72.77 7.99 86.38
N THR A 1017 -72.54 8.44 87.62
CA THR A 1017 -73.58 9.13 88.41
C THR A 1017 -73.55 10.63 88.11
N ILE A 1018 -74.69 11.19 87.72
CA ILE A 1018 -74.92 12.61 87.44
C ILE A 1018 -75.73 13.19 88.60
N THR A 1019 -75.26 14.30 89.16
CA THR A 1019 -75.78 14.87 90.41
C THR A 1019 -76.86 15.93 90.19
N ALA A 1020 -77.66 16.25 91.20
CA ALA A 1020 -78.70 17.29 91.11
C ALA A 1020 -78.14 18.66 90.64
N THR A 1021 -76.90 19.00 91.04
CA THR A 1021 -76.19 20.22 90.62
C THR A 1021 -75.77 20.21 89.15
N ASP A 1022 -75.55 19.02 88.57
CA ASP A 1022 -75.13 18.90 87.17
C ASP A 1022 -76.22 19.31 86.19
N PHE A 1023 -77.49 19.32 86.62
CA PHE A 1023 -78.64 19.75 85.83
C PHE A 1023 -78.84 21.27 85.76
N LEU A 1024 -78.10 22.06 86.57
CA LEU A 1024 -78.23 23.53 86.60
C LEU A 1024 -77.61 24.23 85.37
N THR A 1025 -76.85 23.50 84.56
CA THR A 1025 -76.19 24.02 83.35
C THR A 1025 -76.66 23.26 82.12
N ARG A 1026 -77.41 23.93 81.23
CA ARG A 1026 -78.00 23.33 80.01
C ARG A 1026 -77.65 24.16 78.76
N PRO A 1027 -77.24 23.53 77.64
CA PRO A 1027 -77.00 22.10 77.47
C PRO A 1027 -75.68 21.59 78.11
N ALA A 1028 -75.58 20.29 78.37
CA ALA A 1028 -74.39 19.64 78.94
C ALA A 1028 -73.68 18.70 77.95
N SER A 1029 -72.37 18.79 77.88
CA SER A 1029 -71.50 17.97 77.02
C SER A 1029 -71.04 16.69 77.73
N VAL A 1030 -71.24 15.54 77.10
CA VAL A 1030 -70.78 14.23 77.60
C VAL A 1030 -69.71 13.64 76.69
N THR A 1031 -68.52 13.33 77.25
CA THR A 1031 -67.43 12.61 76.57
C THR A 1031 -66.92 11.43 77.41
N VAL A 1032 -66.10 10.53 76.83
CA VAL A 1032 -65.38 9.48 77.57
C VAL A 1032 -63.88 9.57 77.28
N GLY A 1033 -63.07 9.65 78.34
CA GLY A 1033 -61.60 9.65 78.24
C GLY A 1033 -60.99 8.29 78.53
N ASN A 1034 -59.98 7.89 77.74
CA ASN A 1034 -59.04 6.81 78.04
C ASN A 1034 -57.58 7.31 77.87
N GLN A 1035 -56.58 6.44 78.07
CA GLN A 1035 -55.17 6.85 77.99
C GLN A 1035 -54.68 7.30 76.60
N ALA A 1036 -55.43 6.99 75.53
CA ALA A 1036 -55.14 7.46 74.18
C ALA A 1036 -55.78 8.82 73.87
N GLY A 1037 -56.77 9.27 74.67
CA GLY A 1037 -57.42 10.57 74.54
C GLY A 1037 -58.90 10.57 74.90
N THR A 1038 -59.56 11.70 74.71
CA THR A 1038 -60.99 11.89 74.98
C THR A 1038 -61.81 11.76 73.70
N SER A 1039 -62.93 11.05 73.77
CA SER A 1039 -63.86 10.93 72.64
C SER A 1039 -64.47 12.30 72.27
N PRO A 1040 -64.96 12.47 71.03
CA PRO A 1040 -65.91 13.53 70.71
C PRO A 1040 -67.16 13.44 71.60
N GLY A 1041 -67.75 14.58 71.96
CA GLY A 1041 -68.88 14.64 72.88
C GLY A 1041 -70.22 14.85 72.18
N PHE A 1042 -71.31 14.46 72.83
CA PHE A 1042 -72.67 14.83 72.42
C PHE A 1042 -73.35 15.66 73.51
N GLN A 1043 -74.30 16.50 73.10
CA GLN A 1043 -75.02 17.40 74.00
C GLN A 1043 -76.29 16.72 74.52
N LEU A 1044 -76.50 16.82 75.84
CA LEU A 1044 -77.76 16.50 76.50
C LEU A 1044 -78.44 17.82 76.86
N HIS A 1045 -79.67 17.99 76.37
CA HIS A 1045 -80.44 19.23 76.52
C HIS A 1045 -81.30 19.24 77.76
#